data_AF-A0A2V8PGU0-F1
#
_entry.id   AF-A0A2V8PGU0-F1
#
_cell.length_a   1.000
_cell.length_b   1.000
_cell.length_c   1.000
_cell.angle_alpha   90.00
_cell.angle_beta   90.00
_cell.angle_gamma   90.00
#
_symmetry.space_group_name_H-M   'P 1'
#
loop_
_entity.id
_entity.type
_entity.pdbx_description
1 polymer ?
#
loop_
_entity_poly.entity_id
_entity_poly.type
_entity_poly.pdbx_seq_one_letter_code
_entity_poly.pdbx_strand_id
1 'polypeptide(L)'
;DRQFLIPSRLANSLRPNERRFLLNAPLFANDTIPSSNAVLYDSFFNFGTEDILGPVGQIEIAGFSPVGVDVFNFPQQRVNNTYQLADNLSLRIGNHSYTLGGDFRRTELHSDLPRNARPLLVFNGTPGAQRASTGGVQLTGFLRPIDLAAASAPSGVLQVVQTSPDSRIDLHYYQYNYFAQDDWRARPNLSLSLGLRYEYNSPVAESQRRIEKTFNDSSLALVPGLAKFLAGRQRIYDPDRDNFGPRVGFAYSKHLMGGTSVFRAGYGIFYDQAIGAVVSQSRNVFPNFLTMNFAGGLQREGGVGFNISDPTKPFFPCTDANGTRFLRIVQPGTLNTLNPAVPLSCLVAINSSFPGGFGFTLPERKLQMPSAQHYSLTWEQELNPNTVVSLAFVGTRGSHLLRLTTPNLGPNALLIPTVINVVSFQPNVSGVALGPGQLPAGNGISGGRPVDRAGSVAIYESSASSHYDSLQLQLRGRFHRSTQYQVSYTVSKAIDDVSDIFDLAGAPALPQNSLTFAGEPGPANFDVRHRFTYSFIASLPNLKGRQCLMRALFGNFQIAGSGSLRTGQPFTVNSIFDVNLDGNLTDRLDNTNGLVVTGDRRQPLRLTTADPTTLLAPIGQDGRVRRNTFRAGNVIELDLSLSKNLYMFGSRRLLLRADIFNFINRA
;
A
#
# COMPACT_ATOMS: atom_id res chain seq x y z
N ASP A 1 -11.60 -1.65 -22.86
CA ASP A 1 -11.28 -0.21 -22.78
C ASP A 1 -12.35 0.82 -23.19
N ARG A 2 -13.68 0.57 -23.13
CA ARG A 2 -14.68 1.69 -23.26
C ARG A 2 -16.03 1.52 -22.52
N GLN A 3 -16.15 0.76 -21.43
CA GLN A 3 -17.47 0.56 -20.77
C GLN A 3 -17.46 0.61 -19.23
N PHE A 4 -16.82 1.61 -18.61
CA PHE A 4 -16.97 1.88 -17.16
C PHE A 4 -17.71 3.18 -16.83
N LEU A 5 -18.37 3.80 -17.81
CA LEU A 5 -19.23 4.95 -17.58
C LEU A 5 -20.56 4.68 -18.27
N ILE A 6 -21.53 4.17 -17.53
CA ILE A 6 -22.93 4.17 -17.95
C ILE A 6 -23.58 5.40 -17.31
N PRO A 7 -23.97 6.42 -18.09
CA PRO A 7 -24.83 7.51 -17.62
C PRO A 7 -26.11 6.93 -16.99
N SER A 8 -26.64 7.52 -15.93
CA SER A 8 -27.90 7.09 -15.28
C SER A 8 -29.05 6.88 -16.27
N ARG A 9 -29.09 7.66 -17.36
CA ARG A 9 -30.08 7.51 -18.45
C ARG A 9 -30.03 6.18 -19.22
N LEU A 10 -28.92 5.44 -19.20
CA LEU A 10 -28.76 4.14 -19.88
C LEU A 10 -29.06 2.94 -18.97
N ALA A 11 -29.27 3.14 -17.66
CA ALA A 11 -29.63 2.05 -16.73
C ALA A 11 -31.00 1.43 -17.04
N ASN A 12 -31.90 2.20 -17.68
CA ASN A 12 -33.25 1.75 -18.02
C ASN A 12 -33.29 0.72 -19.16
N SER A 13 -32.24 0.60 -19.98
CA SER A 13 -32.18 -0.39 -21.08
C SER A 13 -31.46 -1.70 -20.73
N LEU A 14 -30.92 -1.84 -19.52
CA LEU A 14 -30.23 -3.04 -19.06
C LEU A 14 -31.21 -4.10 -18.54
N ARG A 15 -30.91 -5.38 -18.81
CA ARG A 15 -31.77 -6.51 -18.39
C ARG A 15 -31.79 -6.61 -16.85
N PRO A 16 -32.86 -7.10 -16.21
CA PRO A 16 -32.99 -7.15 -14.74
C PRO A 16 -31.83 -7.85 -14.01
N ASN A 17 -31.16 -8.81 -14.66
CA ASN A 17 -30.03 -9.53 -14.08
C ASN A 17 -28.69 -8.75 -14.15
N GLU A 18 -28.60 -7.74 -15.02
CA GLU A 18 -27.41 -6.87 -15.17
C GLU A 18 -27.44 -5.68 -14.20
N ARG A 19 -28.60 -5.36 -13.62
CA ARG A 19 -28.78 -4.29 -12.63
C ARG A 19 -28.21 -4.61 -11.24
N ARG A 20 -27.96 -5.89 -10.94
CA ARG A 20 -27.61 -6.39 -9.59
C ARG A 20 -26.22 -5.99 -9.09
N PHE A 21 -25.35 -5.48 -9.96
CA PHE A 21 -23.97 -5.09 -9.64
C PHE A 21 -23.70 -3.59 -9.80
N LEU A 22 -24.74 -2.80 -10.08
CA LEU A 22 -24.61 -1.36 -10.27
C LEU A 22 -25.06 -0.64 -9.00
N LEU A 23 -24.11 0.00 -8.30
CA LEU A 23 -24.39 1.02 -7.27
C LEU A 23 -25.16 2.25 -7.80
N ASN A 24 -25.43 2.30 -9.11
CA ASN A 24 -26.08 3.40 -9.83
C ASN A 24 -27.47 3.02 -10.39
N ALA A 25 -28.14 2.02 -9.81
CA ALA A 25 -29.50 1.68 -10.19
C ALA A 25 -30.49 2.32 -9.19
N PRO A 26 -31.52 3.06 -9.65
CA PRO A 26 -32.50 3.72 -8.77
C PRO A 26 -33.44 2.75 -8.03
N LEU A 27 -33.24 1.44 -8.14
CA LEU A 27 -34.09 0.40 -7.54
C LEU A 27 -33.23 -0.68 -6.89
N PHE A 28 -33.19 -0.70 -5.55
CA PHE A 28 -32.70 -1.82 -4.76
C PHE A 28 -33.88 -2.68 -4.31
N ALA A 29 -33.96 -3.91 -4.77
CA ALA A 29 -34.84 -4.92 -4.19
C ALA A 29 -34.12 -5.52 -2.96
N ASN A 30 -34.74 -5.44 -1.78
CA ASN A 30 -34.23 -6.10 -0.59
C ASN A 30 -34.76 -7.53 -0.51
N ASP A 31 -34.01 -8.47 -1.08
CA ASP A 31 -34.35 -9.90 -1.09
C ASP A 31 -33.97 -10.64 0.22
N THR A 32 -33.46 -9.95 1.26
CA THR A 32 -33.06 -10.60 2.52
C THR A 32 -34.20 -10.82 3.51
N ILE A 33 -35.41 -10.33 3.21
CA ILE A 33 -36.58 -10.53 4.05
C ILE A 33 -37.26 -11.85 3.66
N PRO A 34 -37.46 -12.81 4.59
CA PRO A 34 -38.13 -14.06 4.28
C PRO A 34 -39.52 -13.82 3.69
N SER A 35 -39.82 -14.53 2.62
CA SER A 35 -40.97 -14.39 1.75
C SER A 35 -42.33 -14.26 2.47
N SER A 36 -42.95 -13.09 2.34
CA SER A 36 -44.39 -13.00 2.06
C SER A 36 -44.85 -11.65 1.47
N ASN A 37 -44.01 -10.61 1.44
CA ASN A 37 -44.27 -9.40 0.65
C ASN A 37 -42.95 -8.79 0.18
N ALA A 38 -42.57 -9.03 -1.08
CA ALA A 38 -41.54 -8.22 -1.71
C ALA A 38 -42.07 -6.77 -1.75
N VAL A 39 -41.52 -5.89 -0.92
CA VAL A 39 -41.87 -4.47 -0.95
C VAL A 39 -41.29 -3.89 -2.24
N LEU A 40 -42.13 -3.76 -3.25
CA LEU A 40 -41.84 -2.96 -4.43
C LEU A 40 -41.99 -1.49 -4.03
N TYR A 41 -40.89 -0.77 -3.96
CA TYR A 41 -40.88 0.66 -3.74
C TYR A 41 -41.25 1.37 -5.05
N ASP A 42 -42.48 1.87 -5.13
CA ASP A 42 -42.89 2.83 -6.17
C ASP A 42 -42.89 4.24 -5.56
N SER A 43 -42.16 5.16 -6.17
CA SER A 43 -41.91 6.51 -5.64
C SER A 43 -42.79 7.55 -6.34
N PHE A 44 -43.90 7.93 -5.71
CA PHE A 44 -44.79 9.04 -6.13
C PHE A 44 -44.25 10.43 -5.72
N PHE A 45 -43.01 10.76 -6.07
CA PHE A 45 -42.48 12.13 -5.91
C PHE A 45 -41.85 12.61 -7.22
N ASN A 46 -42.21 13.83 -7.65
CA ASN A 46 -41.55 14.54 -8.75
C ASN A 46 -40.03 14.57 -8.49
N PHE A 47 -39.25 14.07 -9.45
CA PHE A 47 -37.78 14.09 -9.42
C PHE A 47 -37.23 15.53 -9.28
N GLY A 48 -36.04 15.75 -8.72
CA GLY A 48 -34.93 14.79 -8.62
C GLY A 48 -33.99 14.94 -7.44
N THR A 49 -33.16 13.91 -7.26
CA THR A 49 -32.15 13.80 -6.19
C THR A 49 -30.99 12.83 -6.48
N GLU A 50 -31.08 11.91 -7.47
CA GLU A 50 -29.86 11.38 -8.14
C GLU A 50 -29.04 12.55 -8.73
N ASP A 51 -29.77 13.59 -9.17
CA ASP A 51 -29.29 14.86 -9.71
C ASP A 51 -28.72 15.84 -8.66
N ILE A 52 -28.80 15.54 -7.35
CA ILE A 52 -28.50 16.48 -6.26
C ILE A 52 -27.21 16.11 -5.48
N LEU A 53 -26.83 14.84 -5.38
CA LEU A 53 -25.58 14.41 -4.70
C LEU A 53 -24.59 13.64 -5.58
N GLY A 54 -25.02 13.19 -6.75
CA GLY A 54 -24.29 12.21 -7.54
C GLY A 54 -24.27 10.82 -6.89
N PRO A 55 -23.95 9.77 -7.65
CA PRO A 55 -23.85 8.42 -7.11
C PRO A 55 -22.72 8.33 -6.08
N VAL A 56 -22.98 7.67 -4.94
CA VAL A 56 -21.95 7.28 -3.97
C VAL A 56 -20.82 6.62 -4.74
N GLY A 57 -19.60 7.16 -4.59
CA GLY A 57 -18.48 6.66 -5.37
C GLY A 57 -17.99 5.33 -4.85
N GLN A 58 -17.89 5.21 -3.52
CA GLN A 58 -17.36 4.02 -2.84
C GLN A 58 -18.02 3.82 -1.48
N ILE A 59 -18.20 2.57 -1.10
CA ILE A 59 -18.64 2.11 0.22
C ILE A 59 -17.59 1.15 0.77
N GLU A 60 -17.10 1.45 1.96
CA GLU A 60 -16.14 0.64 2.71
C GLU A 60 -16.81 0.14 3.99
N ILE A 61 -16.89 -1.18 4.16
CA ILE A 61 -17.30 -1.81 5.41
C ILE A 61 -16.10 -2.58 5.92
N ALA A 62 -15.57 -2.20 7.08
CA ALA A 62 -14.36 -2.82 7.61
C ALA A 62 -14.53 -4.35 7.75
N GLY A 63 -13.53 -5.09 7.29
CA GLY A 63 -13.56 -6.56 7.18
C GLY A 63 -14.12 -7.10 5.85
N PHE A 64 -14.67 -6.25 4.98
CA PHE A 64 -15.16 -6.62 3.66
C PHE A 64 -14.43 -5.87 2.54
N SER A 65 -14.50 -6.40 1.31
CA SER A 65 -13.99 -5.69 0.14
C SER A 65 -14.84 -4.45 -0.15
N PRO A 66 -14.23 -3.32 -0.56
CA PRO A 66 -14.96 -2.12 -0.91
C PRO A 66 -15.90 -2.36 -2.10
N VAL A 67 -17.02 -1.64 -2.11
CA VAL A 67 -18.00 -1.66 -3.20
C VAL A 67 -18.01 -0.30 -3.86
N GLY A 68 -17.85 -0.24 -5.19
CA GLY A 68 -17.82 1.01 -5.95
C GLY A 68 -16.48 1.26 -6.63
N VAL A 69 -16.29 2.49 -7.10
CA VAL A 69 -15.03 2.96 -7.69
C VAL A 69 -14.21 3.60 -6.58
N ASP A 70 -12.95 3.18 -6.41
CA ASP A 70 -12.02 3.82 -5.50
C ASP A 70 -11.93 5.33 -5.78
N VAL A 71 -12.57 6.13 -4.91
CA VAL A 71 -12.72 7.58 -5.10
C VAL A 71 -11.46 8.35 -4.71
N PHE A 72 -10.50 7.69 -4.09
CA PHE A 72 -9.24 8.29 -3.70
C PHE A 72 -8.24 8.27 -4.87
N ASN A 73 -8.29 7.22 -5.68
CA ASN A 73 -7.38 6.99 -6.80
C ASN A 73 -8.02 7.18 -8.19
N PHE A 74 -9.34 7.26 -8.30
CA PHE A 74 -10.03 7.40 -9.59
C PHE A 74 -11.14 8.48 -9.60
N PRO A 75 -11.36 9.16 -10.74
CA PRO A 75 -10.57 9.08 -11.98
C PRO A 75 -9.19 9.72 -11.80
N GLN A 76 -8.21 9.27 -12.59
CA GLN A 76 -6.88 9.87 -12.61
C GLN A 76 -6.34 9.96 -14.03
N GLN A 77 -5.58 11.03 -14.29
CA GLN A 77 -4.77 11.16 -15.49
C GLN A 77 -3.35 11.51 -15.07
N ARG A 78 -2.37 10.86 -15.70
CA ARG A 78 -0.97 11.09 -15.41
C ARG A 78 -0.16 11.03 -16.70
N VAL A 79 0.60 12.10 -16.97
CA VAL A 79 1.55 12.18 -18.07
C VAL A 79 2.93 12.44 -17.46
N ASN A 80 3.86 11.54 -17.72
CA ASN A 80 5.24 11.66 -17.25
C ASN A 80 6.17 11.80 -18.45
N ASN A 81 6.87 12.93 -18.54
CA ASN A 81 7.87 13.19 -19.57
C ASN A 81 9.25 13.14 -18.92
N THR A 82 10.13 12.29 -19.44
CA THR A 82 11.53 12.23 -18.99
C THR A 82 12.44 12.59 -20.15
N TYR A 83 13.23 13.63 -19.96
CA TYR A 83 14.30 14.03 -20.88
C TYR A 83 15.62 13.60 -20.28
N GLN A 84 16.39 12.81 -21.02
CA GLN A 84 17.63 12.21 -20.53
C GLN A 84 18.78 12.50 -21.49
N LEU A 85 19.91 12.90 -20.92
CA LEU A 85 21.21 12.91 -21.57
C LEU A 85 22.15 12.05 -20.73
N ALA A 86 22.64 10.97 -21.32
CA ALA A 86 23.57 10.06 -20.66
C ALA A 86 24.70 9.69 -21.60
N ASP A 87 25.90 9.57 -21.04
CA ASP A 87 27.10 9.14 -21.76
C ASP A 87 27.96 8.23 -20.89
N ASN A 88 28.67 7.31 -21.53
CA ASN A 88 29.64 6.46 -20.87
C ASN A 88 30.92 6.33 -21.70
N LEU A 89 32.04 6.26 -21.00
CA LEU A 89 33.35 6.08 -21.58
C LEU A 89 33.99 4.85 -20.93
N SER A 90 34.34 3.87 -21.77
CA SER A 90 35.04 2.66 -21.36
C SER A 90 36.45 2.66 -21.94
N LEU A 91 37.47 2.64 -21.08
CA LEU A 91 38.88 2.67 -21.44
C LEU A 91 39.58 1.45 -20.84
N ARG A 92 40.27 0.69 -21.69
CA ARG A 92 41.10 -0.43 -21.22
C ARG A 92 42.56 -0.08 -21.40
N ILE A 93 43.27 0.06 -20.28
CA ILE A 93 44.69 0.43 -20.25
C ILE A 93 45.43 -0.63 -19.44
N GLY A 94 46.23 -1.45 -20.12
CA GLY A 94 46.94 -2.56 -19.51
C GLY A 94 45.99 -3.55 -18.82
N ASN A 95 46.19 -3.72 -17.50
CA ASN A 95 45.39 -4.60 -16.65
C ASN A 95 44.18 -3.91 -16.01
N HIS A 96 43.93 -2.64 -16.33
CA HIS A 96 42.80 -1.87 -15.83
C HIS A 96 41.74 -1.69 -16.91
N SER A 97 40.48 -1.75 -16.50
CA SER A 97 39.34 -1.41 -17.32
C SER A 97 38.55 -0.33 -16.59
N TYR A 98 38.76 0.92 -16.99
CA TYR A 98 38.08 2.08 -16.44
C TYR A 98 36.74 2.29 -17.13
N THR A 99 35.69 2.53 -16.35
CA THR A 99 34.38 2.96 -16.84
C THR A 99 33.98 4.24 -16.12
N LEU A 100 33.75 5.30 -16.90
CA LEU A 100 33.31 6.61 -16.41
C LEU A 100 31.97 6.93 -17.08
N GLY A 101 31.08 7.62 -16.38
CA GLY A 101 29.86 8.06 -17.03
C GLY A 101 29.05 9.04 -16.22
N GLY A 102 28.13 9.70 -16.92
CA GLY A 102 27.22 10.69 -16.38
C GLY A 102 25.82 10.50 -16.96
N ASP A 103 24.81 10.77 -16.16
CA ASP A 103 23.41 10.71 -16.53
C ASP A 103 22.66 11.87 -15.90
N PHE A 104 22.23 12.80 -16.76
CA PHE A 104 21.42 13.94 -16.41
C PHE A 104 19.98 13.72 -16.90
N ARG A 105 19.02 13.88 -15.98
CA ARG A 105 17.59 13.74 -16.30
C ARG A 105 16.80 14.94 -15.82
N ARG A 106 15.82 15.36 -16.62
CA ARG A 106 14.72 16.21 -16.20
C ARG A 106 13.44 15.42 -16.33
N THR A 107 12.68 15.32 -15.24
CA THR A 107 11.40 14.63 -15.22
C THR A 107 10.29 15.64 -14.95
N GLU A 108 9.22 15.56 -15.72
CA GLU A 108 8.01 16.37 -15.60
C GLU A 108 6.80 15.46 -15.43
N LEU A 109 6.05 15.71 -14.38
CA LEU A 109 4.87 14.95 -14.00
C LEU A 109 3.67 15.87 -14.02
N HIS A 110 2.80 15.67 -15.00
CA HIS A 110 1.50 16.33 -15.09
C HIS A 110 0.44 15.34 -14.60
N SER A 111 -0.26 15.66 -13.52
CA SER A 111 -1.20 14.73 -12.90
C SER A 111 -2.50 15.39 -12.49
N ASP A 112 -3.61 14.83 -12.97
CA ASP A 112 -4.97 15.17 -12.55
C ASP A 112 -5.54 14.05 -11.67
N LEU A 113 -6.01 14.41 -10.49
CA LEU A 113 -6.57 13.46 -9.51
C LEU A 113 -7.58 14.18 -8.59
N PRO A 114 -8.86 14.29 -9.00
CA PRO A 114 -9.93 14.85 -8.19
C PRO A 114 -10.37 13.87 -7.08
N ARG A 115 -9.60 13.80 -5.99
CA ARG A 115 -9.86 12.89 -4.84
C ARG A 115 -11.19 13.17 -4.18
N ASN A 116 -11.90 12.10 -3.80
CA ASN A 116 -13.18 12.17 -3.09
C ASN A 116 -14.16 13.18 -3.72
N ALA A 117 -14.04 13.35 -5.04
CA ALA A 117 -14.98 14.11 -5.85
C ALA A 117 -16.39 13.50 -5.79
N ARG A 118 -16.44 12.19 -5.59
CA ARG A 118 -17.65 11.46 -5.20
C ARG A 118 -17.57 11.09 -3.72
N PRO A 119 -18.70 11.00 -3.01
CA PRO A 119 -18.72 10.60 -1.61
C PRO A 119 -18.16 9.19 -1.39
N LEU A 120 -17.36 9.05 -0.32
CA LEU A 120 -16.94 7.78 0.26
C LEU A 120 -17.71 7.55 1.57
N LEU A 121 -18.46 6.46 1.64
CA LEU A 121 -19.11 6.00 2.86
C LEU A 121 -18.23 4.96 3.54
N VAL A 122 -17.90 5.18 4.81
CA VAL A 122 -17.07 4.28 5.61
C VAL A 122 -17.88 3.79 6.81
N PHE A 123 -17.86 2.48 7.02
CA PHE A 123 -18.43 1.78 8.16
C PHE A 123 -17.31 1.03 8.87
N ASN A 124 -16.67 1.70 9.82
CA ASN A 124 -15.64 1.14 10.67
C ASN A 124 -16.25 0.72 12.01
N GLY A 125 -15.67 -0.30 12.63
CA GLY A 125 -16.09 -0.71 13.96
C GLY A 125 -15.67 0.34 14.98
N THR A 126 -16.51 0.59 15.97
CA THR A 126 -16.26 1.56 17.05
C THR A 126 -16.65 0.95 18.38
N PRO A 127 -16.04 1.37 19.51
CA PRO A 127 -16.62 1.11 20.82
C PRO A 127 -18.08 1.58 20.86
N GLY A 128 -18.93 0.87 21.60
CA GLY A 128 -20.23 1.40 22.00
C GLY A 128 -20.07 2.34 23.19
N ALA A 129 -21.03 3.21 23.43
CA ALA A 129 -21.06 4.05 24.62
C ALA A 129 -22.47 4.14 25.21
N GLN A 130 -22.53 4.18 26.54
CA GLN A 130 -23.74 4.47 27.30
C GLN A 130 -23.50 5.66 28.23
N ARG A 131 -24.52 6.49 28.43
CA ARG A 131 -24.46 7.55 29.45
C ARG A 131 -24.55 6.91 30.83
N ALA A 132 -23.57 7.16 31.68
CA ALA A 132 -23.59 6.69 33.06
C ALA A 132 -24.66 7.45 33.86
N SER A 133 -25.33 6.76 34.78
CA SER A 133 -26.35 7.34 35.67
C SER A 133 -25.79 8.45 36.58
N THR A 134 -24.49 8.47 36.82
CA THR A 134 -23.76 9.46 37.63
C THR A 134 -23.28 10.67 36.83
N GLY A 135 -23.63 10.76 35.54
CA GLY A 135 -23.02 11.69 34.58
C GLY A 135 -21.70 11.13 34.02
N GLY A 136 -21.45 11.41 32.73
CA GLY A 136 -20.31 10.87 31.98
C GLY A 136 -20.69 9.80 30.95
N VAL A 137 -19.71 9.38 30.16
CA VAL A 137 -19.86 8.39 29.07
C VAL A 137 -19.02 7.16 29.42
N GLN A 138 -19.66 6.00 29.52
CA GLN A 138 -18.99 4.72 29.73
C GLN A 138 -18.92 3.98 28.41
N LEU A 139 -17.71 3.58 27.99
CA LEU A 139 -17.54 2.73 26.84
C LEU A 139 -18.02 1.31 27.17
N THR A 140 -18.82 0.75 26.28
CA THR A 140 -19.31 -0.63 26.32
C THR A 140 -18.59 -1.46 25.25
N GLY A 141 -18.97 -2.72 25.06
CA GLY A 141 -18.45 -3.56 23.96
C GLY A 141 -18.58 -2.90 22.58
N PHE A 142 -18.08 -3.55 21.54
CA PHE A 142 -17.94 -2.94 20.22
C PHE A 142 -19.21 -3.02 19.36
N LEU A 143 -19.48 -1.95 18.58
CA LEU A 143 -20.44 -1.95 17.48
C LEU A 143 -19.73 -2.41 16.21
N ARG A 144 -20.25 -3.47 15.58
CA ARG A 144 -19.61 -4.06 14.40
C ARG A 144 -19.85 -3.19 13.16
N PRO A 145 -18.89 -3.15 12.22
CA PRO A 145 -19.06 -2.50 10.91
C PRO A 145 -20.37 -2.84 10.21
N ILE A 146 -20.74 -4.13 10.23
CA ILE A 146 -21.95 -4.63 9.57
C ILE A 146 -23.25 -4.17 10.26
N ASP A 147 -23.22 -3.99 11.58
CA ASP A 147 -24.40 -3.50 12.32
C ASP A 147 -24.62 -2.02 12.00
N LEU A 148 -23.54 -1.24 11.92
CA LEU A 148 -23.58 0.15 11.48
C LEU A 148 -24.06 0.27 10.02
N ALA A 149 -23.57 -0.59 9.14
CA ALA A 149 -24.02 -0.64 7.75
C ALA A 149 -25.51 -1.00 7.64
N ALA A 150 -25.96 -2.02 8.38
CA ALA A 150 -27.37 -2.42 8.42
C ALA A 150 -28.29 -1.32 8.97
N ALA A 151 -27.80 -0.55 9.94
CA ALA A 151 -28.49 0.61 10.49
C ALA A 151 -28.36 1.87 9.62
N SER A 152 -27.68 1.79 8.46
CA SER A 152 -27.36 2.95 7.60
C SER A 152 -26.65 4.09 8.35
N ALA A 153 -25.84 3.74 9.35
CA ALA A 153 -25.13 4.64 10.24
C ALA A 153 -23.63 4.70 9.90
N PRO A 154 -23.21 5.40 8.84
CA PRO A 154 -21.80 5.48 8.47
C PRO A 154 -20.99 6.16 9.57
N SER A 155 -19.83 5.57 9.89
CA SER A 155 -18.84 6.18 10.78
C SER A 155 -18.02 7.26 10.06
N GLY A 156 -18.00 7.25 8.72
CA GLY A 156 -17.37 8.26 7.87
C GLY A 156 -18.20 8.55 6.62
N VAL A 157 -18.36 9.83 6.28
CA VAL A 157 -18.94 10.29 5.01
C VAL A 157 -17.98 11.33 4.45
N LEU A 158 -17.00 10.88 3.68
CA LEU A 158 -15.90 11.70 3.21
C LEU A 158 -16.19 12.25 1.82
N GLN A 159 -16.10 13.57 1.67
CA GLN A 159 -16.24 14.22 0.37
C GLN A 159 -15.39 15.48 0.32
N VAL A 160 -14.73 15.69 -0.80
CA VAL A 160 -13.94 16.90 -1.02
C VAL A 160 -14.84 18.00 -1.55
N VAL A 161 -14.66 19.16 -0.93
CA VAL A 161 -15.32 20.41 -1.24
C VAL A 161 -14.25 21.38 -1.71
N GLN A 162 -14.43 22.01 -2.87
CA GLN A 162 -13.36 22.78 -3.52
C GLN A 162 -13.72 24.21 -3.90
N THR A 163 -12.81 25.19 -3.81
CA THR A 163 -13.05 26.59 -4.26
C THR A 163 -12.62 26.85 -5.71
N SER A 164 -12.04 25.85 -6.38
CA SER A 164 -11.67 25.89 -7.80
C SER A 164 -11.80 24.50 -8.39
N PRO A 165 -12.24 24.35 -9.66
CA PRO A 165 -12.41 23.05 -10.31
C PRO A 165 -11.10 22.37 -10.76
N ASP A 166 -9.93 23.01 -10.58
CA ASP A 166 -8.65 22.50 -11.11
C ASP A 166 -7.86 21.63 -10.11
N SER A 167 -7.92 20.30 -10.29
CA SER A 167 -7.20 19.30 -9.50
C SER A 167 -5.82 18.90 -10.06
N ARG A 168 -5.35 19.58 -11.11
CA ARG A 168 -4.08 19.27 -11.77
C ARG A 168 -2.90 19.74 -10.93
N ILE A 169 -1.84 18.94 -10.92
CA ILE A 169 -0.52 19.29 -10.38
C ILE A 169 0.56 19.04 -11.42
N ASP A 170 1.46 20.00 -11.58
CA ASP A 170 2.56 19.96 -12.54
C ASP A 170 3.88 20.04 -11.80
N LEU A 171 4.52 18.89 -11.64
CA LEU A 171 5.73 18.70 -10.85
C LEU A 171 6.94 18.51 -11.76
N HIS A 172 8.09 19.08 -11.39
CA HIS A 172 9.34 18.85 -12.11
C HIS A 172 10.53 18.72 -11.16
N TYR A 173 11.52 17.91 -11.57
CA TYR A 173 12.78 17.72 -10.83
C TYR A 173 13.92 17.30 -11.77
N TYR A 174 15.14 17.44 -11.27
CA TYR A 174 16.38 17.13 -11.97
C TYR A 174 17.14 16.02 -11.25
N GLN A 175 17.84 15.18 -12.01
CA GLN A 175 18.68 14.12 -11.51
C GLN A 175 20.08 14.26 -12.11
N TYR A 176 21.09 14.23 -11.25
CA TYR A 176 22.49 14.30 -11.63
C TYR A 176 23.19 13.06 -11.09
N ASN A 177 23.59 12.15 -11.97
CA ASN A 177 24.23 10.91 -11.58
C ASN A 177 25.59 10.81 -12.25
N TYR A 178 26.64 10.58 -11.47
CA TYR A 178 28.00 10.40 -11.99
C TYR A 178 28.60 9.14 -11.39
N PHE A 179 29.41 8.43 -12.17
CA PHE A 179 30.11 7.26 -11.67
C PHE A 179 31.49 7.09 -12.28
N ALA A 180 32.36 6.45 -11.51
CA ALA A 180 33.67 6.00 -11.93
C ALA A 180 33.92 4.60 -11.37
N GLN A 181 34.44 3.72 -12.20
CA GLN A 181 34.76 2.33 -11.86
C GLN A 181 36.10 1.91 -12.48
N ASP A 182 36.89 1.14 -11.76
CA ASP A 182 38.09 0.46 -12.21
C ASP A 182 37.96 -1.04 -11.94
N ASP A 183 37.93 -1.84 -13.00
CA ASP A 183 38.10 -3.28 -12.95
C ASP A 183 39.56 -3.64 -13.22
N TRP A 184 40.25 -3.96 -12.14
CA TRP A 184 41.69 -4.22 -12.14
C TRP A 184 41.99 -5.71 -12.03
N ARG A 185 42.64 -6.26 -13.05
CA ARG A 185 43.21 -7.61 -13.00
C ARG A 185 44.60 -7.55 -12.35
N ALA A 186 44.63 -7.48 -11.03
CA ALA A 186 45.86 -7.42 -10.24
C ALA A 186 46.80 -8.62 -10.47
N ARG A 187 46.24 -9.82 -10.64
CA ARG A 187 46.96 -11.05 -11.02
C ARG A 187 46.10 -11.90 -11.96
N PRO A 188 46.66 -12.90 -12.68
CA PRO A 188 45.86 -13.80 -13.52
C PRO A 188 44.70 -14.48 -12.80
N ASN A 189 44.82 -14.63 -11.47
CA ASN A 189 43.85 -15.26 -10.57
C ASN A 189 43.26 -14.30 -9.51
N LEU A 190 43.51 -12.99 -9.61
CA LEU A 190 42.95 -11.98 -8.71
C LEU A 190 42.46 -10.78 -9.51
N SER A 191 41.16 -10.53 -9.43
CA SER A 191 40.52 -9.34 -9.97
C SER A 191 39.89 -8.52 -8.85
N LEU A 192 40.02 -7.20 -8.93
CA LEU A 192 39.44 -6.23 -8.02
C LEU A 192 38.52 -5.30 -8.83
N SER A 193 37.38 -4.94 -8.25
CA SER A 193 36.44 -4.00 -8.83
C SER A 193 36.22 -2.88 -7.83
N LEU A 194 36.62 -1.66 -8.19
CA LEU A 194 36.51 -0.48 -7.34
C LEU A 194 35.63 0.53 -8.04
N GLY A 195 34.57 1.01 -7.38
CA GLY A 195 33.63 1.95 -7.96
C GLY A 195 33.15 2.98 -6.95
N LEU A 196 32.84 4.17 -7.46
CA LEU A 196 32.17 5.23 -6.73
C LEU A 196 31.09 5.81 -7.62
N ARG A 197 29.91 6.01 -7.04
CA ARG A 197 28.78 6.68 -7.69
C ARG A 197 28.30 7.83 -6.82
N TYR A 198 27.97 8.94 -7.44
CA TYR A 198 27.30 10.07 -6.81
C TYR A 198 25.94 10.26 -7.46
N GLU A 199 24.89 10.36 -6.65
CA GLU A 199 23.53 10.59 -7.12
C GLU A 199 22.95 11.83 -6.45
N TYR A 200 22.38 12.75 -7.22
CA TYR A 200 21.68 13.91 -6.68
C TYR A 200 20.32 14.06 -7.33
N ASN A 201 19.27 13.90 -6.54
CA ASN A 201 17.89 14.18 -6.92
C ASN A 201 17.50 15.55 -6.36
N SER A 202 17.22 16.53 -7.22
CA SER A 202 16.76 17.83 -6.75
C SER A 202 15.41 17.71 -6.06
N PRO A 203 15.10 18.54 -5.05
CA PRO A 203 13.74 18.67 -4.56
C PRO A 203 12.77 18.94 -5.71
N VAL A 204 11.62 18.28 -5.66
CA VAL A 204 10.56 18.49 -6.64
C VAL A 204 9.97 19.89 -6.43
N ALA A 205 9.72 20.58 -7.54
CA ALA A 205 9.05 21.87 -7.56
C ALA A 205 7.76 21.82 -8.38
N GLU A 206 6.76 22.58 -7.97
CA GLU A 206 5.54 22.79 -8.75
C GLU A 206 5.73 23.93 -9.75
N SER A 207 5.33 23.74 -11.01
CA SER A 207 5.62 24.67 -12.12
C SER A 207 5.12 26.09 -11.91
N GLN A 208 4.00 26.27 -11.21
CA GLN A 208 3.41 27.58 -10.87
C GLN A 208 3.70 28.00 -9.41
N ARG A 209 4.53 27.22 -8.71
CA ARG A 209 4.85 27.33 -7.29
C ARG A 209 3.61 27.28 -6.38
N ARG A 210 2.57 26.54 -6.77
CA ARG A 210 1.31 26.48 -6.01
C ARG A 210 1.51 25.90 -4.61
N ILE A 211 2.33 24.84 -4.47
CA ILE A 211 2.65 24.24 -3.16
C ILE A 211 3.61 25.13 -2.36
N GLU A 212 4.62 25.72 -3.00
CA GLU A 212 5.65 26.49 -2.31
C GLU A 212 5.10 27.83 -1.78
N LYS A 213 4.18 28.45 -2.52
CA LYS A 213 3.49 29.68 -2.08
C LYS A 213 2.65 29.46 -0.83
N THR A 214 2.01 28.30 -0.72
CA THR A 214 1.21 27.90 0.45
C THR A 214 2.00 27.99 1.75
N PHE A 215 3.27 27.61 1.77
CA PHE A 215 4.04 27.58 3.02
C PHE A 215 4.31 28.96 3.62
N ASN A 216 4.19 30.02 2.82
CA ASN A 216 4.38 31.41 3.25
C ASN A 216 3.06 32.20 3.35
N ASP A 217 1.91 31.53 3.23
CA ASP A 217 0.62 32.21 3.30
C ASP A 217 0.30 32.63 4.75
N SER A 218 0.03 33.92 4.95
CA SER A 218 -0.42 34.50 6.23
C SER A 218 -1.68 33.81 6.79
N SER A 219 -2.49 33.23 5.91
CA SER A 219 -3.73 32.55 6.22
C SER A 219 -3.52 31.25 7.03
N LEU A 220 -2.30 30.69 7.04
CA LEU A 220 -1.91 29.57 7.90
C LEU A 220 -2.10 29.86 9.39
N ALA A 221 -2.06 31.13 9.79
CA ALA A 221 -2.30 31.57 11.17
C ALA A 221 -3.75 31.33 11.64
N LEU A 222 -4.70 31.13 10.71
CA LEU A 222 -6.11 30.86 11.03
C LEU A 222 -6.32 29.46 11.62
N VAL A 223 -5.36 28.54 11.45
CA VAL A 223 -5.40 27.18 12.02
C VAL A 223 -4.29 27.04 13.08
N PRO A 224 -4.59 27.34 14.36
CA PRO A 224 -3.62 27.21 15.45
C PRO A 224 -2.92 25.83 15.48
N GLY A 225 -1.60 25.83 15.66
CA GLY A 225 -0.78 24.62 15.79
C GLY A 225 -0.36 23.97 14.47
N LEU A 226 -0.96 24.34 13.34
CA LEU A 226 -0.63 23.83 12.02
C LEU A 226 0.84 24.07 11.63
N ALA A 227 1.38 25.24 11.98
CA ALA A 227 2.77 25.62 11.70
C ALA A 227 3.81 24.62 12.28
N LYS A 228 3.44 23.88 13.34
CA LYS A 228 4.28 22.82 13.94
C LYS A 228 4.67 21.76 12.92
N PHE A 229 3.73 21.35 12.06
CA PHE A 229 3.93 20.29 11.06
C PHE A 229 4.62 20.80 9.78
N LEU A 230 4.41 22.07 9.44
CA LEU A 230 5.06 22.71 8.30
C LEU A 230 6.54 23.00 8.56
N ALA A 231 6.94 23.19 9.82
CA ALA A 231 8.33 23.35 10.24
C ALA A 231 9.08 24.48 9.49
N GLY A 232 8.37 25.56 9.12
CA GLY A 232 8.93 26.74 8.46
C GLY A 232 9.58 26.47 7.10
N ARG A 233 9.20 25.38 6.42
CA ARG A 233 9.76 25.02 5.11
C ARG A 233 9.32 26.01 4.03
N GLN A 234 10.13 26.18 2.99
CA GLN A 234 9.80 27.01 1.81
C GLN A 234 9.68 26.19 0.52
N ARG A 235 9.88 24.88 0.64
CA ARG A 235 9.87 23.89 -0.43
C ARG A 235 9.32 22.60 0.16
N ILE A 236 8.94 21.65 -0.69
CA ILE A 236 8.32 20.39 -0.25
C ILE A 236 9.24 19.65 0.75
N TYR A 237 10.52 19.51 0.41
CA TYR A 237 11.59 18.98 1.27
C TYR A 237 12.96 19.60 0.92
N ASP A 238 13.88 19.57 1.87
CA ASP A 238 15.24 20.09 1.75
C ASP A 238 16.10 19.17 0.84
N PRO A 239 17.07 19.72 0.07
CA PRO A 239 17.88 18.92 -0.84
C PRO A 239 18.81 17.98 -0.08
N ASP A 240 18.72 16.68 -0.39
CA ASP A 240 19.66 15.65 0.01
C ASP A 240 20.85 15.61 -0.99
N ARG A 241 22.08 15.73 -0.51
CA ARG A 241 23.28 15.98 -1.34
C ARG A 241 24.45 15.04 -1.05
N ASP A 242 24.32 14.14 -0.09
CA ASP A 242 25.40 13.30 0.44
C ASP A 242 25.31 11.82 0.02
N ASN A 243 24.63 11.56 -1.10
CA ASN A 243 24.42 10.22 -1.65
C ASN A 243 25.62 9.70 -2.46
N PHE A 244 26.70 9.36 -1.74
CA PHE A 244 27.88 8.70 -2.29
C PHE A 244 27.79 7.18 -2.10
N GLY A 245 27.70 6.44 -3.20
CA GLY A 245 27.62 4.99 -3.24
C GLY A 245 28.94 4.32 -3.60
N PRO A 246 29.85 4.06 -2.64
CA PRO A 246 31.05 3.27 -2.89
C PRO A 246 30.70 1.81 -3.18
N ARG A 247 31.50 1.17 -4.03
CA ARG A 247 31.36 -0.23 -4.42
C ARG A 247 32.74 -0.87 -4.48
N VAL A 248 32.90 -2.00 -3.81
CA VAL A 248 34.15 -2.74 -3.79
C VAL A 248 33.83 -4.22 -3.98
N GLY A 249 34.56 -4.88 -4.87
CA GLY A 249 34.46 -6.30 -5.09
C GLY A 249 35.82 -6.92 -5.34
N PHE A 250 35.95 -8.21 -5.04
CA PHE A 250 37.09 -9.00 -5.47
C PHE A 250 36.66 -10.39 -5.94
N ALA A 251 37.45 -10.95 -6.85
CA ALA A 251 37.36 -12.33 -7.28
C ALA A 251 38.75 -12.96 -7.26
N TYR A 252 38.88 -14.09 -6.57
CA TYR A 252 40.13 -14.82 -6.42
C TYR A 252 39.94 -16.29 -6.79
N SER A 253 40.77 -16.81 -7.69
CA SER A 253 40.76 -18.23 -8.07
C SER A 253 42.03 -18.94 -7.59
N LYS A 254 41.85 -20.19 -7.14
CA LYS A 254 42.94 -21.07 -6.72
C LYS A 254 42.53 -22.52 -6.92
N HIS A 255 43.47 -23.37 -7.29
CA HIS A 255 43.23 -24.81 -7.32
C HIS A 255 43.27 -25.35 -5.88
N LEU A 256 42.17 -25.93 -5.40
CA LEU A 256 42.02 -26.57 -4.09
C LEU A 256 41.11 -27.79 -4.22
N MET A 257 41.27 -28.77 -3.33
CA MET A 257 40.38 -29.95 -3.27
C MET A 257 40.23 -30.69 -4.62
N GLY A 258 41.29 -30.72 -5.44
CA GLY A 258 41.29 -31.41 -6.74
C GLY A 258 40.55 -30.68 -7.87
N GLY A 259 40.12 -29.42 -7.68
CA GLY A 259 39.42 -28.62 -8.68
C GLY A 259 39.68 -27.12 -8.54
N THR A 260 39.08 -26.31 -9.42
CA THR A 260 39.16 -24.86 -9.32
C THR A 260 38.20 -24.34 -8.24
N SER A 261 38.73 -23.65 -7.23
CA SER A 261 37.94 -22.84 -6.31
C SER A 261 37.93 -21.38 -6.74
N VAL A 262 36.77 -20.74 -6.67
CA VAL A 262 36.63 -19.30 -6.90
C VAL A 262 35.93 -18.65 -5.72
N PHE A 263 36.61 -17.71 -5.09
CA PHE A 263 36.08 -16.87 -4.03
C PHE A 263 35.69 -15.52 -4.61
N ARG A 264 34.49 -15.04 -4.31
CA ARG A 264 34.03 -13.71 -4.68
C ARG A 264 33.46 -13.04 -3.45
N ALA A 265 33.79 -11.77 -3.23
CA ALA A 265 33.06 -10.95 -2.28
C ALA A 265 32.81 -9.57 -2.86
N GLY A 266 31.74 -8.94 -2.39
CA GLY A 266 31.40 -7.59 -2.79
C GLY A 266 30.65 -6.85 -1.69
N TYR A 267 30.83 -5.54 -1.64
CA TYR A 267 30.10 -4.60 -0.81
C TYR A 267 29.77 -3.37 -1.65
N GLY A 268 28.56 -2.82 -1.50
CA GLY A 268 28.23 -1.54 -2.09
C GLY A 268 27.02 -0.88 -1.46
N ILE A 269 26.98 0.44 -1.56
CA ILE A 269 25.84 1.27 -1.16
C ILE A 269 25.09 1.72 -2.43
N PHE A 270 23.78 1.59 -2.39
CA PHE A 270 22.87 1.89 -3.50
C PHE A 270 21.78 2.82 -2.97
N TYR A 271 21.53 3.91 -3.68
CA TYR A 271 20.48 4.84 -3.36
C TYR A 271 19.30 4.62 -4.31
N ASP A 272 18.11 4.89 -3.80
CA ASP A 272 16.89 4.97 -4.59
C ASP A 272 16.38 6.41 -4.59
N GLN A 273 15.49 6.72 -5.51
CA GLN A 273 14.81 8.01 -5.56
C GLN A 273 13.52 7.99 -4.74
N ALA A 274 13.15 9.14 -4.17
CA ALA A 274 11.84 9.30 -3.56
C ALA A 274 10.73 8.97 -4.58
N ILE A 275 9.77 8.14 -4.16
CA ILE A 275 8.68 7.68 -5.02
C ILE A 275 7.84 8.90 -5.44
N GLY A 276 7.67 9.14 -6.74
CA GLY A 276 6.93 10.31 -7.23
C GLY A 276 5.49 10.40 -6.71
N ALA A 277 4.90 9.28 -6.29
CA ALA A 277 3.63 9.24 -5.58
C ALA A 277 3.69 10.06 -4.27
N VAL A 278 4.72 9.90 -3.43
CA VAL A 278 4.93 10.62 -2.15
C VAL A 278 4.76 12.13 -2.33
N VAL A 279 5.43 12.67 -3.34
CA VAL A 279 5.37 14.11 -3.63
C VAL A 279 4.04 14.50 -4.27
N SER A 280 3.50 13.69 -5.17
CA SER A 280 2.20 13.98 -5.79
C SER A 280 1.02 13.92 -4.80
N GLN A 281 1.16 13.22 -3.66
CA GLN A 281 0.18 13.24 -2.58
C GLN A 281 0.10 14.63 -1.93
N SER A 282 1.21 15.39 -1.94
CA SER A 282 1.28 16.77 -1.42
C SER A 282 0.52 17.81 -2.22
N ARG A 283 -0.30 17.38 -3.17
CA ARG A 283 -1.28 18.25 -3.82
C ARG A 283 -2.35 18.80 -2.89
N ASN A 284 -2.47 18.29 -1.66
CA ASN A 284 -3.47 18.69 -0.65
C ASN A 284 -2.88 19.57 0.46
N VAL A 285 -1.67 20.12 0.28
CA VAL A 285 -0.95 20.87 1.34
C VAL A 285 -1.75 22.05 1.86
N PHE A 286 -2.06 23.05 1.03
CA PHE A 286 -3.20 23.97 1.22
C PHE A 286 -3.67 24.48 -0.14
N PRO A 287 -4.52 23.74 -0.84
CA PRO A 287 -5.12 24.20 -2.06
C PRO A 287 -6.61 24.41 -1.84
N ASN A 288 -7.28 24.78 -2.90
CA ASN A 288 -8.72 24.95 -3.00
C ASN A 288 -9.52 23.66 -2.74
N PHE A 289 -9.01 22.63 -2.05
CA PHE A 289 -9.62 21.32 -1.84
C PHE A 289 -9.65 21.00 -0.35
N LEU A 290 -10.83 20.90 0.23
CA LEU A 290 -11.05 20.54 1.63
C LEU A 290 -11.83 19.23 1.71
N THR A 291 -11.18 18.15 2.17
CA THR A 291 -11.91 16.92 2.50
C THR A 291 -12.68 17.12 3.79
N MET A 292 -14.00 16.98 3.72
CA MET A 292 -14.88 17.07 4.88
C MET A 292 -15.38 15.68 5.23
N ASN A 293 -15.41 15.37 6.53
CA ASN A 293 -16.11 14.22 7.05
C ASN A 293 -17.48 14.67 7.58
N PHE A 294 -18.53 14.23 6.91
CA PHE A 294 -19.91 14.52 7.25
C PHE A 294 -20.54 13.48 8.17
N ALA A 295 -19.86 12.40 8.57
CA ALA A 295 -20.45 11.40 9.45
C ALA A 295 -20.81 11.92 10.86
N GLY A 296 -21.76 11.23 11.51
CA GLY A 296 -22.09 11.36 12.93
C GLY A 296 -22.48 12.76 13.41
N GLY A 297 -23.32 13.46 12.66
CA GLY A 297 -23.79 14.83 12.92
C GLY A 297 -23.80 15.24 14.39
N LEU A 298 -23.12 16.35 14.69
CA LEU A 298 -23.07 16.95 16.02
C LEU A 298 -24.46 17.43 16.46
N GLN A 299 -25.28 16.56 17.04
CA GLN A 299 -26.28 16.99 18.00
C GLN A 299 -25.58 17.20 19.34
N ARG A 300 -25.00 18.40 19.53
CA ARG A 300 -25.00 18.96 20.89
C ARG A 300 -26.47 19.13 21.28
N GLU A 301 -26.86 18.64 22.45
CA GLU A 301 -28.21 18.83 23.00
C GLU A 301 -28.66 20.29 22.79
N GLY A 302 -29.73 20.48 22.00
CA GLY A 302 -30.33 21.79 21.73
C GLY A 302 -29.89 22.55 20.45
N GLY A 303 -29.00 22.00 19.62
CA GLY A 303 -28.57 22.63 18.36
C GLY A 303 -29.44 22.29 17.14
N VAL A 304 -29.67 23.26 16.25
CA VAL A 304 -30.44 23.13 14.99
C VAL A 304 -29.96 21.91 14.19
N GLY A 305 -30.87 20.95 13.98
CA GLY A 305 -30.59 19.71 13.26
C GLY A 305 -30.23 19.99 11.81
N PHE A 306 -28.94 19.92 11.49
CA PHE A 306 -28.49 19.76 10.11
C PHE A 306 -28.78 18.31 9.70
N ASN A 307 -29.74 18.11 8.79
CA ASN A 307 -30.03 16.81 8.21
C ASN A 307 -28.97 16.52 7.13
N ILE A 308 -27.88 15.90 7.56
CA ILE A 308 -26.66 15.59 6.79
C ILE A 308 -26.89 14.66 5.60
N SER A 309 -28.05 14.01 5.51
CA SER A 309 -28.43 13.24 4.32
C SER A 309 -28.61 14.11 3.06
N ASP A 310 -28.56 15.45 3.18
CA ASP A 310 -28.74 16.38 2.07
C ASP A 310 -27.79 17.61 2.18
N PRO A 311 -26.52 17.52 1.74
CA PRO A 311 -25.57 18.64 1.68
C PRO A 311 -25.97 19.75 0.68
N THR A 312 -27.17 19.69 0.09
CA THR A 312 -27.72 20.79 -0.71
C THR A 312 -28.57 21.76 0.10
N LYS A 313 -28.84 21.43 1.36
CA LYS A 313 -29.41 22.38 2.31
C LYS A 313 -28.36 23.43 2.71
N PRO A 314 -28.72 24.73 2.70
CA PRO A 314 -27.79 25.80 3.02
C PRO A 314 -27.29 25.68 4.46
N PHE A 315 -25.98 25.81 4.63
CA PHE A 315 -25.30 25.89 5.91
C PHE A 315 -24.79 27.32 6.13
N PHE A 316 -24.80 27.79 7.39
CA PHE A 316 -24.51 29.18 7.74
C PHE A 316 -23.23 29.33 8.59
N PRO A 317 -22.04 29.02 8.05
CA PRO A 317 -20.79 29.09 8.81
C PRO A 317 -20.27 30.52 9.00
N CYS A 318 -20.65 31.45 8.13
CA CYS A 318 -20.13 32.81 8.11
C CYS A 318 -21.03 33.74 7.26
N THR A 319 -20.78 35.05 7.37
CA THR A 319 -21.43 36.10 6.56
C THR A 319 -20.39 36.68 5.60
N ASP A 320 -20.71 36.82 4.32
CA ASP A 320 -19.79 37.46 3.36
C ASP A 320 -19.68 38.99 3.59
N ALA A 321 -18.80 39.66 2.83
CA ALA A 321 -18.61 41.11 2.93
C ALA A 321 -19.87 41.95 2.63
N ASN A 322 -20.90 41.35 2.00
CA ASN A 322 -22.15 41.98 1.63
C ASN A 322 -23.31 41.63 2.59
N GLY A 323 -23.04 40.95 3.72
CA GLY A 323 -24.08 40.58 4.68
C GLY A 323 -24.85 39.30 4.29
N THR A 324 -24.48 38.64 3.20
CA THR A 324 -25.16 37.42 2.73
C THR A 324 -24.74 36.24 3.58
N ARG A 325 -25.73 35.57 4.18
CA ARG A 325 -25.54 34.36 4.99
C ARG A 325 -25.96 33.14 4.18
N PHE A 326 -25.25 32.69 3.14
CA PHE A 326 -25.61 31.41 2.48
C PHE A 326 -24.39 30.74 1.86
N LEU A 327 -24.13 29.49 2.26
CA LEU A 327 -23.19 28.59 1.57
C LEU A 327 -23.95 27.30 1.21
N ARG A 328 -24.22 27.12 -0.10
CA ARG A 328 -24.66 25.84 -0.65
C ARG A 328 -23.41 25.02 -0.93
N ILE A 329 -23.24 23.89 -0.25
CA ILE A 329 -22.01 23.07 -0.30
C ILE A 329 -21.88 22.37 -1.66
N VAL A 330 -23.01 22.10 -2.34
CA VAL A 330 -23.05 21.44 -3.64
C VAL A 330 -24.00 22.17 -4.61
N GLN A 331 -23.49 22.59 -5.78
CA GLN A 331 -24.34 22.99 -6.91
C GLN A 331 -24.67 21.77 -7.80
N PRO A 332 -25.94 21.57 -8.22
CA PRO A 332 -26.30 20.49 -9.13
C PRO A 332 -25.44 20.50 -10.40
N GLY A 333 -24.87 19.34 -10.76
CA GLY A 333 -24.03 19.18 -11.95
C GLY A 333 -22.56 19.61 -11.83
N THR A 334 -22.07 19.92 -10.63
CA THR A 334 -20.67 20.34 -10.38
C THR A 334 -19.91 19.38 -9.48
N LEU A 335 -18.58 19.38 -9.59
CA LEU A 335 -17.66 18.72 -8.65
C LEU A 335 -17.63 19.50 -7.30
N ASN A 336 -18.67 19.44 -6.47
CA ASN A 336 -18.68 19.99 -5.08
C ASN A 336 -17.93 21.33 -4.91
N THR A 337 -18.15 22.28 -5.82
CA THR A 337 -17.41 23.55 -5.84
C THR A 337 -18.10 24.58 -4.96
N LEU A 338 -17.44 25.06 -3.91
CA LEU A 338 -17.79 26.29 -3.21
C LEU A 338 -17.56 27.50 -4.09
N ASN A 339 -18.29 28.58 -3.79
CA ASN A 339 -18.05 29.88 -4.41
C ASN A 339 -16.56 30.28 -4.20
N PRO A 340 -15.78 30.53 -5.27
CA PRO A 340 -14.38 30.94 -5.16
C PRO A 340 -14.17 32.22 -4.33
N ALA A 341 -15.21 33.03 -4.14
CA ALA A 341 -15.19 34.24 -3.31
C ALA A 341 -15.25 33.97 -1.79
N VAL A 342 -15.34 32.71 -1.36
CA VAL A 342 -15.36 32.34 0.07
C VAL A 342 -13.96 32.52 0.67
N PRO A 343 -13.76 33.42 1.66
CA PRO A 343 -12.45 33.65 2.24
C PRO A 343 -11.97 32.44 3.05
N LEU A 344 -10.66 32.27 3.24
CA LEU A 344 -10.13 31.14 4.05
C LEU A 344 -10.67 31.17 5.48
N SER A 345 -10.96 32.34 6.05
CA SER A 345 -11.62 32.46 7.36
C SER A 345 -12.99 31.77 7.42
N CYS A 346 -13.76 31.79 6.33
CA CYS A 346 -15.01 31.02 6.20
C CYS A 346 -14.75 29.53 6.07
N LEU A 347 -13.74 29.09 5.30
CA LEU A 347 -13.37 27.67 5.23
C LEU A 347 -12.92 27.13 6.60
N VAL A 348 -12.22 27.96 7.37
CA VAL A 348 -11.82 27.63 8.74
C VAL A 348 -13.03 27.56 9.68
N ALA A 349 -14.00 28.46 9.54
CA ALA A 349 -15.26 28.41 10.30
C ALA A 349 -16.10 27.17 9.94
N ILE A 350 -16.23 26.84 8.65
CA ILE A 350 -16.83 25.59 8.18
C ILE A 350 -16.14 24.41 8.85
N ASN A 351 -14.84 24.31 8.70
CA ASN A 351 -14.06 23.22 9.25
C ASN A 351 -14.18 23.09 10.78
N SER A 352 -14.28 24.20 11.52
CA SER A 352 -14.50 24.17 12.98
C SER A 352 -15.85 23.58 13.39
N SER A 353 -16.79 23.48 12.46
CA SER A 353 -18.12 22.90 12.68
C SER A 353 -18.17 21.40 12.36
N PHE A 354 -17.11 20.80 11.81
CA PHE A 354 -17.08 19.39 11.41
C PHE A 354 -15.88 18.63 11.99
N PRO A 355 -15.98 17.30 12.19
CA PRO A 355 -14.89 16.46 12.71
C PRO A 355 -13.74 16.20 11.72
N GLY A 356 -13.59 17.01 10.66
CA GLY A 356 -12.63 16.77 9.57
C GLY A 356 -11.23 17.34 9.82
N GLY A 357 -11.15 18.61 10.24
CA GLY A 357 -9.89 19.35 10.35
C GLY A 357 -9.24 19.64 8.98
N PHE A 358 -8.32 20.61 8.89
CA PHE A 358 -7.48 20.78 7.68
C PHE A 358 -6.38 19.74 7.62
N GLY A 359 -6.63 18.63 6.93
CA GLY A 359 -5.63 17.59 6.71
C GLY A 359 -4.77 17.86 5.47
N PHE A 360 -3.52 17.39 5.50
CA PHE A 360 -2.59 17.42 4.38
C PHE A 360 -1.61 16.26 4.45
N THR A 361 -0.99 15.98 3.31
CA THR A 361 0.03 14.95 3.17
C THR A 361 1.34 15.56 2.70
N LEU A 362 2.43 15.37 3.42
CA LEU A 362 3.74 15.93 3.08
C LEU A 362 4.84 14.90 3.31
N PRO A 363 5.94 14.90 2.54
CA PRO A 363 7.16 14.32 3.05
C PRO A 363 7.69 15.12 4.25
N GLU A 364 8.52 14.51 5.07
CA GLU A 364 9.23 15.23 6.11
C GLU A 364 10.12 16.31 5.49
N ARG A 365 10.43 17.35 6.28
CA ARG A 365 11.22 18.48 5.76
C ARG A 365 12.63 18.03 5.33
N LYS A 366 13.28 17.15 6.09
CA LYS A 366 14.63 16.63 5.81
C LYS A 366 14.55 15.19 5.29
N LEU A 367 13.81 14.99 4.20
CA LEU A 367 13.64 13.68 3.59
C LEU A 367 14.98 13.20 3.00
N GLN A 368 15.49 12.08 3.51
CA GLN A 368 16.69 11.43 2.96
C GLN A 368 16.30 10.39 1.91
N MET A 369 17.13 10.22 0.89
CA MET A 369 16.89 9.22 -0.15
C MET A 369 17.08 7.81 0.43
N PRO A 370 16.16 6.87 0.14
CA PRO A 370 16.30 5.49 0.59
C PRO A 370 17.63 4.89 0.13
N SER A 371 18.24 4.09 0.99
CA SER A 371 19.57 3.52 0.77
C SER A 371 19.61 2.05 1.15
N ALA A 372 20.34 1.26 0.39
CA ALA A 372 20.56 -0.16 0.64
C ALA A 372 22.05 -0.48 0.57
N GLN A 373 22.58 -1.09 1.63
CA GLN A 373 23.91 -1.68 1.63
C GLN A 373 23.78 -3.15 1.25
N HIS A 374 24.38 -3.55 0.14
CA HIS A 374 24.45 -4.95 -0.28
C HIS A 374 25.83 -5.51 0.00
N TYR A 375 25.87 -6.71 0.59
CA TYR A 375 27.10 -7.47 0.74
C TYR A 375 26.89 -8.92 0.33
N SER A 376 27.89 -9.50 -0.32
CA SER A 376 27.89 -10.91 -0.68
C SER A 376 29.26 -11.53 -0.50
N LEU A 377 29.27 -12.80 -0.12
CA LEU A 377 30.44 -13.66 -0.07
C LEU A 377 30.06 -14.98 -0.72
N THR A 378 30.78 -15.40 -1.76
CA THR A 378 30.52 -16.62 -2.51
C THR A 378 31.79 -17.44 -2.63
N TRP A 379 31.65 -18.74 -2.41
CA TRP A 379 32.66 -19.74 -2.70
C TRP A 379 32.09 -20.75 -3.70
N GLU A 380 32.73 -20.87 -4.86
CA GLU A 380 32.45 -21.90 -5.85
C GLU A 380 33.58 -22.93 -5.85
N GLN A 381 33.22 -24.20 -5.95
CA GLN A 381 34.17 -25.32 -6.06
C GLN A 381 33.75 -26.23 -7.22
N GLU A 382 34.68 -26.44 -8.14
CA GLU A 382 34.60 -27.52 -9.11
C GLU A 382 34.85 -28.86 -8.38
N LEU A 383 33.85 -29.74 -8.35
CA LEU A 383 33.96 -31.08 -7.75
C LEU A 383 34.49 -32.11 -8.75
N ASN A 384 34.10 -31.94 -10.01
CA ASN A 384 34.60 -32.69 -11.16
C ASN A 384 34.35 -31.85 -12.43
N PRO A 385 34.85 -32.24 -13.62
CA PRO A 385 34.73 -31.43 -14.84
C PRO A 385 33.30 -31.08 -15.28
N ASN A 386 32.29 -31.73 -14.70
CA ASN A 386 30.89 -31.56 -15.04
C ASN A 386 30.03 -31.05 -13.87
N THR A 387 30.59 -30.83 -12.67
CA THR A 387 29.81 -30.47 -11.47
C THR A 387 30.49 -29.37 -10.67
N VAL A 388 29.73 -28.32 -10.36
CA VAL A 388 30.14 -27.21 -9.52
C VAL A 388 29.18 -27.07 -8.35
N VAL A 389 29.73 -26.91 -7.15
CA VAL A 389 28.98 -26.50 -5.96
C VAL A 389 29.30 -25.04 -5.64
N SER A 390 28.30 -24.29 -5.20
CA SER A 390 28.41 -22.89 -4.81
C SER A 390 27.74 -22.68 -3.46
N LEU A 391 28.45 -22.04 -2.54
CA LEU A 391 27.93 -21.56 -1.27
C LEU A 391 28.03 -20.04 -1.25
N ALA A 392 26.92 -19.36 -1.04
CA ALA A 392 26.87 -17.90 -0.97
C ALA A 392 26.16 -17.42 0.29
N PHE A 393 26.74 -16.41 0.94
CA PHE A 393 26.08 -15.59 1.93
C PHE A 393 25.77 -14.24 1.29
N VAL A 394 24.50 -13.82 1.32
CA VAL A 394 24.05 -12.56 0.73
C VAL A 394 23.20 -11.84 1.76
N GLY A 395 23.52 -10.58 2.04
CA GLY A 395 22.71 -9.75 2.92
C GLY A 395 22.54 -8.33 2.41
N THR A 396 21.50 -7.69 2.94
CA THR A 396 21.07 -6.33 2.60
C THR A 396 20.65 -5.61 3.87
N ARG A 397 21.09 -4.36 4.01
CA ARG A 397 20.63 -3.44 5.06
C ARG A 397 20.00 -2.24 4.39
N GLY A 398 18.69 -2.09 4.56
CA GLY A 398 17.95 -0.91 4.12
C GLY A 398 17.92 0.14 5.22
N SER A 399 18.27 1.37 4.88
CA SER A 399 18.23 2.55 5.75
C SER A 399 17.58 3.70 5.02
N HIS A 400 16.99 4.62 5.78
CA HIS A 400 16.25 5.76 5.24
C HIS A 400 15.07 5.34 4.36
N LEU A 401 14.49 4.16 4.64
CA LEU A 401 13.32 3.70 3.92
C LEU A 401 12.13 4.59 4.27
N LEU A 402 11.18 4.68 3.34
CA LEU A 402 10.00 5.50 3.51
C LEU A 402 9.01 4.82 4.48
N ARG A 403 8.39 5.63 5.34
CA ARG A 403 7.26 5.26 6.20
C ARG A 403 6.19 6.33 6.09
N LEU A 404 4.92 5.94 6.13
CA LEU A 404 3.82 6.88 6.34
C LEU A 404 3.45 6.92 7.84
N THR A 405 3.31 8.12 8.40
CA THR A 405 2.89 8.34 9.79
C THR A 405 1.75 9.35 9.85
N THR A 406 0.96 9.29 10.93
CA THR A 406 -0.07 10.28 11.26
C THR A 406 0.26 10.91 12.62
N PRO A 407 1.25 11.83 12.72
CA PRO A 407 1.67 12.40 14.01
C PRO A 407 0.62 13.30 14.67
N ASN A 408 -0.38 13.75 13.92
CA ASN A 408 -1.57 14.38 14.47
C ASN A 408 -2.72 13.39 14.66
N LEU A 409 -2.42 12.08 14.68
CA LEU A 409 -3.33 10.93 14.78
C LEU A 409 -4.46 10.92 13.73
N GLY A 410 -5.40 9.98 13.81
CA GLY A 410 -6.59 9.81 12.94
C GLY A 410 -7.66 10.91 13.14
N PRO A 411 -8.97 10.72 12.84
CA PRO A 411 -9.94 11.82 12.72
C PRO A 411 -9.99 12.80 13.92
N ASN A 412 -10.38 14.03 13.61
CA ASN A 412 -10.41 15.19 14.52
C ASN A 412 -11.24 14.91 15.79
N ALA A 413 -12.27 14.08 15.66
CA ALA A 413 -12.97 13.47 16.77
C ALA A 413 -13.36 12.03 16.41
N LEU A 414 -13.28 11.14 17.40
CA LEU A 414 -13.90 9.82 17.31
C LEU A 414 -15.38 9.97 17.67
N LEU A 415 -16.23 9.61 16.72
CA LEU A 415 -17.67 9.61 16.89
C LEU A 415 -18.10 8.27 17.45
N ILE A 416 -18.45 8.26 18.73
CA ILE A 416 -18.92 7.07 19.42
C ILE A 416 -20.44 7.13 19.50
N PRO A 417 -21.18 6.28 18.76
CA PRO A 417 -22.64 6.26 18.79
C PRO A 417 -23.13 5.94 20.21
N THR A 418 -24.01 6.81 20.73
CA THR A 418 -24.74 6.59 21.99
C THR A 418 -26.18 6.16 21.76
N VAL A 419 -26.78 6.65 20.66
CA VAL A 419 -28.13 6.27 20.22
C VAL A 419 -28.12 6.14 18.70
N ILE A 420 -28.64 5.02 18.20
CA ILE A 420 -28.94 4.82 16.78
C ILE A 420 -30.44 4.58 16.70
N ASN A 421 -31.18 5.48 16.07
CA ASN A 421 -32.61 5.35 15.85
C ASN A 421 -32.96 5.64 14.40
N VAL A 422 -33.96 4.94 13.86
CA VAL A 422 -34.43 5.17 12.49
C VAL A 422 -35.78 5.88 12.56
N VAL A 423 -35.84 7.12 12.07
CA VAL A 423 -37.09 7.88 11.93
C VAL A 423 -37.33 8.08 10.44
N SER A 424 -38.40 7.51 9.91
CA SER A 424 -38.78 7.66 8.48
C SER A 424 -37.66 7.28 7.49
N PHE A 425 -37.04 6.11 7.68
CA PHE A 425 -35.87 5.62 6.90
C PHE A 425 -34.63 6.52 6.95
N GLN A 426 -34.64 7.56 7.80
CA GLN A 426 -33.47 8.38 8.07
C GLN A 426 -32.83 7.88 9.37
N PRO A 427 -31.61 7.32 9.31
CA PRO A 427 -30.87 6.96 10.50
C PRO A 427 -30.42 8.24 11.20
N ASN A 428 -30.81 8.38 12.46
CA ASN A 428 -30.31 9.39 13.36
C ASN A 428 -29.30 8.73 14.30
N VAL A 429 -28.08 9.26 14.29
CA VAL A 429 -26.97 8.78 15.10
C VAL A 429 -26.57 9.91 16.02
N SER A 430 -26.90 9.80 17.30
CA SER A 430 -26.40 10.72 18.32
C SER A 430 -25.13 10.12 18.93
N GLY A 431 -24.00 10.81 18.77
CA GLY A 431 -22.71 10.34 19.25
C GLY A 431 -22.02 11.32 20.21
N VAL A 432 -21.02 10.80 20.90
CA VAL A 432 -20.05 11.61 21.64
C VAL A 432 -18.83 11.77 20.73
N ALA A 433 -18.47 13.03 20.47
CA ALA A 433 -17.20 13.36 19.83
C ALA A 433 -16.13 13.45 20.92
N LEU A 434 -15.21 12.48 20.96
CA LEU A 434 -14.04 12.59 21.84
C LEU A 434 -13.02 13.50 21.18
N GLY A 435 -12.88 14.69 21.74
CA GLY A 435 -11.86 15.65 21.36
C GLY A 435 -10.46 15.20 21.82
N PRO A 436 -9.41 15.76 21.22
CA PRO A 436 -8.03 15.42 21.54
C PRO A 436 -7.68 15.47 23.02
N GLY A 437 -7.23 14.36 23.59
CA GLY A 437 -6.81 14.29 24.99
C GLY A 437 -7.93 14.60 26.00
N GLN A 438 -9.20 14.56 25.58
CA GLN A 438 -10.33 14.79 26.47
C GLN A 438 -10.81 13.50 27.12
N LEU A 439 -10.50 13.38 28.42
CA LEU A 439 -11.04 12.37 29.33
C LEU A 439 -12.52 12.68 29.64
N PRO A 440 -13.43 11.70 29.60
CA PRO A 440 -14.43 11.59 30.65
C PRO A 440 -13.68 11.16 31.92
N ALA A 441 -13.77 11.95 32.98
CA ALA A 441 -13.08 11.71 34.25
C ALA A 441 -13.25 10.25 34.72
N GLY A 442 -12.12 9.55 34.98
CA GLY A 442 -12.08 8.28 35.71
C GLY A 442 -11.25 7.15 35.09
N ASN A 443 -11.19 7.02 33.75
CA ASN A 443 -10.71 5.77 33.12
C ASN A 443 -9.52 5.89 32.15
N GLY A 444 -8.87 7.06 32.04
CA GLY A 444 -7.60 7.19 31.31
C GLY A 444 -7.67 7.13 29.77
N ILE A 445 -8.82 7.43 29.16
CA ILE A 445 -8.99 7.42 27.70
C ILE A 445 -8.35 8.66 27.06
N SER A 446 -7.35 8.46 26.19
CA SER A 446 -6.71 9.45 25.34
C SER A 446 -7.12 9.20 23.89
N GLY A 447 -8.15 9.88 23.38
CA GLY A 447 -8.53 9.82 21.96
C GLY A 447 -8.47 11.19 21.30
N GLY A 448 -8.32 11.23 19.98
CA GLY A 448 -8.33 12.46 19.16
C GLY A 448 -6.96 13.12 18.94
N ARG A 449 -6.90 14.03 17.96
CA ARG A 449 -5.67 14.67 17.43
C ARG A 449 -4.99 15.70 18.35
N PRO A 450 -3.72 15.59 18.73
CA PRO A 450 -3.05 16.58 19.60
C PRO A 450 -3.23 18.06 19.21
N VAL A 451 -3.43 18.37 17.92
CA VAL A 451 -3.83 19.69 17.41
C VAL A 451 -5.27 19.66 16.87
N ASP A 452 -6.22 20.14 17.69
CA ASP A 452 -7.69 20.12 17.51
C ASP A 452 -8.23 20.74 16.19
N ARG A 453 -7.44 21.55 15.48
CA ARG A 453 -7.85 22.24 14.23
C ARG A 453 -7.09 21.82 12.98
N ALA A 454 -5.93 21.18 13.16
CA ALA A 454 -5.24 20.53 12.06
C ALA A 454 -5.92 19.16 11.87
N GLY A 455 -6.38 18.87 10.66
CA GLY A 455 -6.95 17.58 10.30
C GLY A 455 -5.87 16.52 10.17
N SER A 456 -6.11 15.55 9.29
CA SER A 456 -5.18 14.42 9.11
C SER A 456 -3.87 14.90 8.55
N VAL A 457 -2.84 14.90 9.39
CA VAL A 457 -1.48 15.21 8.97
C VAL A 457 -0.81 13.88 8.70
N ALA A 458 -0.66 13.56 7.42
CA ALA A 458 0.07 12.38 6.98
C ALA A 458 1.49 12.81 6.57
N ILE A 459 2.51 12.20 7.18
CA ILE A 459 3.91 12.51 6.87
C ILE A 459 4.60 11.29 6.29
N TYR A 460 5.21 11.45 5.11
CA TYR A 460 6.16 10.47 4.59
C TYR A 460 7.55 10.75 5.17
N GLU A 461 8.01 9.91 6.06
CA GLU A 461 9.29 10.03 6.76
C GLU A 461 10.32 9.06 6.16
N SER A 462 11.61 9.39 6.26
CA SER A 462 12.71 8.50 5.90
C SER A 462 13.28 7.76 7.13
N SER A 463 12.40 7.31 8.03
CA SER A 463 12.80 6.72 9.32
C SER A 463 12.83 5.19 9.34
N ALA A 464 12.36 4.52 8.28
CA ALA A 464 12.22 3.08 8.27
C ALA A 464 13.52 2.34 7.91
N SER A 465 13.57 1.06 8.28
CA SER A 465 14.74 0.22 8.08
C SER A 465 14.39 -1.23 7.78
N SER A 466 15.26 -1.91 7.06
CA SER A 466 15.11 -3.34 6.76
C SER A 466 16.43 -4.08 6.81
N HIS A 467 16.33 -5.39 7.01
CA HIS A 467 17.44 -6.30 7.09
C HIS A 467 17.07 -7.62 6.42
N TYR A 468 17.85 -8.01 5.43
CA TYR A 468 17.84 -9.34 4.83
C TYR A 468 19.19 -10.04 5.01
N ASP A 469 19.19 -11.31 5.42
CA ASP A 469 20.35 -12.20 5.31
C ASP A 469 19.90 -13.54 4.71
N SER A 470 20.76 -14.14 3.87
CA SER A 470 20.53 -15.45 3.28
C SER A 470 21.79 -16.28 3.17
N LEU A 471 21.63 -17.58 3.34
CA LEU A 471 22.60 -18.60 2.98
C LEU A 471 22.04 -19.41 1.81
N GLN A 472 22.78 -19.46 0.72
CA GLN A 472 22.38 -20.06 -0.54
C GLN A 472 23.37 -21.16 -0.91
N LEU A 473 22.86 -22.38 -1.06
CA LEU A 473 23.60 -23.53 -1.56
C LEU A 473 23.09 -23.85 -2.96
N GLN A 474 23.99 -23.96 -3.92
CA GLN A 474 23.66 -24.35 -5.28
C GLN A 474 24.57 -25.48 -5.75
N LEU A 475 23.98 -26.47 -6.40
CA LEU A 475 24.68 -27.53 -7.10
C LEU A 475 24.22 -27.48 -8.56
N ARG A 476 25.17 -27.30 -9.49
CA ARG A 476 24.87 -27.29 -10.93
C ARG A 476 25.84 -28.16 -11.67
N GLY A 477 25.35 -28.85 -12.69
CA GLY A 477 26.23 -29.70 -13.47
C GLY A 477 25.52 -30.60 -14.47
N ARG A 478 26.27 -31.61 -14.91
CA ARG A 478 25.79 -32.66 -15.79
C ARG A 478 26.12 -34.02 -15.19
N PHE A 479 25.11 -34.86 -15.05
CA PHE A 479 25.27 -36.27 -14.70
C PHE A 479 25.36 -37.06 -15.99
N HIS A 480 26.55 -37.63 -16.27
CA HIS A 480 26.93 -38.11 -17.60
C HIS A 480 26.73 -37.05 -18.71
N ARG A 481 26.89 -37.45 -19.97
CA ARG A 481 26.66 -36.57 -21.12
C ARG A 481 25.17 -36.34 -21.45
N SER A 482 24.24 -36.91 -20.67
CA SER A 482 22.81 -37.00 -21.01
C SER A 482 21.88 -36.23 -20.08
N THR A 483 22.30 -35.90 -18.85
CA THR A 483 21.43 -35.26 -17.86
C THR A 483 22.06 -33.97 -17.35
N GLN A 484 21.37 -32.84 -17.54
CA GLN A 484 21.73 -31.55 -16.96
C GLN A 484 20.86 -31.31 -15.73
N TYR A 485 21.43 -30.74 -14.67
CA TYR A 485 20.69 -30.46 -13.45
C TYR A 485 21.20 -29.20 -12.75
N GLN A 486 20.28 -28.56 -12.04
CA GLN A 486 20.53 -27.47 -11.13
C GLN A 486 19.62 -27.63 -9.93
N VAL A 487 20.20 -27.62 -8.75
CA VAL A 487 19.50 -27.67 -7.47
C VAL A 487 19.97 -26.47 -6.66
N SER A 488 19.05 -25.78 -6.02
CA SER A 488 19.37 -24.63 -5.17
C SER A 488 18.50 -24.62 -3.93
N TYR A 489 19.11 -24.32 -2.80
CA TYR A 489 18.46 -24.19 -1.51
C TYR A 489 18.87 -22.88 -0.88
N THR A 490 17.90 -22.08 -0.48
CA THR A 490 18.10 -20.80 0.20
C THR A 490 17.38 -20.85 1.54
N VAL A 491 18.13 -20.59 2.60
CA VAL A 491 17.56 -20.22 3.91
C VAL A 491 17.77 -18.74 4.11
N SER A 492 16.71 -17.99 4.44
CA SER A 492 16.80 -16.54 4.58
C SER A 492 15.99 -15.98 5.73
N LYS A 493 16.26 -14.73 6.08
CA LYS A 493 15.49 -13.94 7.04
C LYS A 493 15.39 -12.53 6.50
N ALA A 494 14.17 -12.03 6.33
CA ALA A 494 13.86 -10.63 6.10
C ALA A 494 13.12 -10.08 7.33
N ILE A 495 13.65 -9.01 7.91
CA ILE A 495 13.04 -8.23 8.99
C ILE A 495 12.93 -6.80 8.49
N ASP A 496 11.79 -6.17 8.71
CA ASP A 496 11.60 -4.75 8.47
C ASP A 496 10.76 -4.14 9.59
N ASP A 497 10.60 -2.83 9.58
CA ASP A 497 9.65 -2.11 10.43
C ASP A 497 8.49 -1.51 9.61
N VAL A 498 8.53 -1.65 8.29
CA VAL A 498 7.45 -1.42 7.34
C VAL A 498 7.80 -2.17 6.05
N SER A 499 6.84 -2.92 5.48
CA SER A 499 7.09 -3.70 4.25
C SER A 499 6.70 -2.96 2.98
N ASP A 500 5.78 -1.99 3.06
CA ASP A 500 5.33 -1.14 1.96
C ASP A 500 4.75 0.17 2.52
N ILE A 501 4.75 1.22 1.71
CA ILE A 501 4.18 2.54 2.05
C ILE A 501 2.75 2.71 1.55
N PHE A 502 2.22 1.73 0.84
CA PHE A 502 0.82 1.65 0.43
C PHE A 502 0.19 0.39 1.01
N ASP A 503 -1.10 0.50 1.35
CA ASP A 503 -1.84 -0.63 1.89
C ASP A 503 -1.86 -1.78 0.87
N LEU A 504 -1.42 -2.94 1.31
CA LEU A 504 -1.60 -4.21 0.61
C LEU A 504 -2.76 -4.96 1.28
N ALA A 505 -3.43 -5.86 0.56
CA ALA A 505 -4.57 -6.58 1.11
C ALA A 505 -4.22 -7.27 2.44
N GLY A 506 -4.76 -6.75 3.55
CA GLY A 506 -4.50 -7.25 4.91
C GLY A 506 -3.23 -6.75 5.59
N ALA A 507 -2.47 -5.82 4.99
CA ALA A 507 -1.27 -5.22 5.55
C ALA A 507 -1.30 -3.69 5.40
N PRO A 508 -1.73 -2.96 6.45
CA PRO A 508 -1.71 -1.50 6.47
C PRO A 508 -0.29 -0.93 6.34
N ALA A 509 -0.17 0.21 5.66
CA ALA A 509 1.07 0.98 5.52
C ALA A 509 1.39 1.82 6.75
N LEU A 510 0.36 2.21 7.52
CA LEU A 510 0.53 2.93 8.78
C LEU A 510 1.01 1.97 9.88
N PRO A 511 1.89 2.43 10.79
CA PRO A 511 2.21 1.68 12.01
C PRO A 511 0.97 1.59 12.90
N GLN A 512 0.95 0.61 13.83
CA GLN A 512 -0.13 0.53 14.81
C GLN A 512 -0.22 1.80 15.68
N ASN A 513 0.93 2.45 15.91
CA ASN A 513 1.02 3.69 16.66
C ASN A 513 2.02 4.63 15.96
N SER A 514 1.54 5.76 15.46
CA SER A 514 2.39 6.74 14.76
C SER A 514 3.29 7.55 15.69
N LEU A 515 3.13 7.45 17.01
CA LEU A 515 3.96 8.15 18.01
C LEU A 515 5.11 7.28 18.53
N THR A 516 5.03 5.96 18.36
CA THR A 516 6.08 5.02 18.78
C THR A 516 6.15 3.79 17.89
N PHE A 517 7.35 3.43 17.44
CA PHE A 517 7.56 2.32 16.52
C PHE A 517 8.03 1.03 17.19
N ALA A 518 7.97 0.95 18.53
CA ALA A 518 8.52 -0.19 19.27
C ALA A 518 7.86 -1.54 18.92
N GLY A 519 6.60 -1.52 18.49
CA GLY A 519 5.85 -2.71 18.07
C GLY A 519 6.01 -3.10 16.60
N GLU A 520 6.72 -2.28 15.81
CA GLU A 520 6.78 -2.44 14.36
C GLU A 520 7.84 -3.47 13.89
N PRO A 521 9.06 -3.57 14.44
CA PRO A 521 10.03 -4.54 13.95
C PRO A 521 9.50 -5.99 13.94
N GLY A 522 9.47 -6.62 12.76
CA GLY A 522 8.89 -7.93 12.53
C GLY A 522 9.36 -8.56 11.22
N PRO A 523 9.00 -9.83 10.94
CA PRO A 523 9.27 -10.45 9.64
C PRO A 523 8.69 -9.58 8.51
N ALA A 524 9.40 -9.41 7.40
CA ALA A 524 8.86 -8.71 6.23
C ALA A 524 7.68 -9.48 5.61
N ASN A 525 6.70 -8.80 5.00
CA ASN A 525 5.56 -9.44 4.32
C ASN A 525 6.00 -10.47 3.26
N PHE A 526 7.18 -10.27 2.67
CA PHE A 526 7.76 -11.15 1.65
C PHE A 526 8.84 -12.11 2.20
N ASP A 527 8.94 -12.27 3.54
CA ASP A 527 9.90 -13.18 4.16
C ASP A 527 9.60 -14.65 3.83
N VAL A 528 10.46 -15.25 3.00
CA VAL A 528 10.44 -16.69 2.69
C VAL A 528 11.63 -17.36 3.37
N ARG A 529 11.35 -18.08 4.46
CA ARG A 529 12.36 -18.69 5.32
C ARG A 529 13.17 -19.76 4.62
N HIS A 530 12.50 -20.68 3.93
CA HIS A 530 13.13 -21.76 3.16
C HIS A 530 12.60 -21.75 1.74
N ARG A 531 13.51 -21.81 0.77
CA ARG A 531 13.20 -21.96 -0.65
C ARG A 531 14.10 -23.02 -1.24
N PHE A 532 13.51 -24.10 -1.73
CA PHE A 532 14.18 -25.12 -2.52
C PHE A 532 13.68 -25.02 -3.96
N THR A 533 14.61 -25.03 -4.90
CA THR A 533 14.30 -25.05 -6.33
C THR A 533 15.16 -26.09 -7.02
N TYR A 534 14.57 -26.81 -7.97
CA TYR A 534 15.30 -27.74 -8.81
C TYR A 534 14.86 -27.59 -10.25
N SER A 535 15.78 -27.91 -11.15
CA SER A 535 15.48 -28.11 -12.56
C SER A 535 16.42 -29.18 -13.10
N PHE A 536 15.90 -30.11 -13.90
CA PHE A 536 16.71 -31.07 -14.61
C PHE A 536 16.18 -31.30 -16.02
N ILE A 537 17.08 -31.69 -16.91
CA ILE A 537 16.77 -32.15 -18.26
C ILE A 537 17.56 -33.43 -18.48
N ALA A 538 16.88 -34.57 -18.55
CA ALA A 538 17.45 -35.89 -18.76
C ALA A 538 17.07 -36.40 -20.15
N SER A 539 18.07 -36.64 -20.99
CA SER A 539 17.87 -37.35 -22.26
C SER A 539 18.01 -38.85 -21.98
N LEU A 540 17.00 -39.65 -22.30
CA LEU A 540 17.10 -41.10 -22.14
C LEU A 540 18.18 -41.66 -23.07
N PRO A 541 18.97 -42.65 -22.62
CA PRO A 541 20.08 -43.19 -23.40
C PRO A 541 19.59 -43.75 -24.73
N ASN A 542 20.38 -43.50 -25.77
CA ASN A 542 20.06 -43.95 -27.12
C ASN A 542 20.22 -45.49 -27.18
N LEU A 543 19.15 -46.23 -27.47
CA LEU A 543 19.11 -47.70 -27.46
C LEU A 543 19.85 -48.31 -28.67
N LYS A 544 21.12 -47.95 -28.88
CA LYS A 544 21.98 -48.53 -29.92
C LYS A 544 22.12 -50.04 -29.70
N GLY A 545 21.91 -50.84 -30.74
CA GLY A 545 22.05 -52.31 -30.71
C GLY A 545 20.76 -53.10 -30.42
N ARG A 546 19.66 -52.48 -29.98
CA ARG A 546 18.37 -53.18 -29.77
C ARG A 546 17.50 -53.22 -31.04
N GLN A 547 16.49 -54.10 -31.06
CA GLN A 547 15.53 -54.27 -32.17
C GLN A 547 14.90 -52.94 -32.62
N CYS A 548 14.57 -52.83 -33.92
CA CYS A 548 14.06 -51.60 -34.56
C CYS A 548 12.84 -51.02 -33.83
N LEU A 549 11.88 -51.88 -33.46
CA LEU A 549 10.67 -51.48 -32.75
C LEU A 549 10.96 -50.88 -31.36
N MET A 550 11.91 -51.47 -30.61
CA MET A 550 12.33 -50.95 -29.31
C MET A 550 13.01 -49.58 -29.42
N ARG A 551 13.78 -49.32 -30.49
CA ARG A 551 14.36 -47.99 -30.76
C ARG A 551 13.31 -46.95 -31.15
N ALA A 552 12.34 -47.34 -31.98
CA ALA A 552 11.25 -46.45 -32.39
C ALA A 552 10.32 -46.09 -31.22
N LEU A 553 10.02 -47.06 -30.35
CA LEU A 553 9.14 -46.87 -29.21
C LEU A 553 9.80 -46.10 -28.07
N PHE A 554 11.06 -46.41 -27.71
CA PHE A 554 11.70 -45.90 -26.49
C PHE A 554 12.93 -45.00 -26.70
N GLY A 555 13.32 -44.72 -27.94
CA GLY A 555 14.44 -43.80 -28.25
C GLY A 555 14.07 -42.31 -28.26
N ASN A 556 15.08 -41.44 -28.09
CA ASN A 556 15.00 -39.98 -28.24
C ASN A 556 13.99 -39.25 -27.35
N PHE A 557 13.70 -39.83 -26.19
CA PHE A 557 12.93 -39.17 -25.15
C PHE A 557 13.82 -38.24 -24.34
N GLN A 558 13.23 -37.12 -23.96
CA GLN A 558 13.79 -36.18 -23.00
C GLN A 558 12.72 -35.90 -21.95
N ILE A 559 13.11 -36.02 -20.69
CA ILE A 559 12.30 -35.69 -19.53
C ILE A 559 12.92 -34.44 -18.94
N ALA A 560 12.12 -33.40 -18.73
CA ALA A 560 12.51 -32.24 -17.97
C ALA A 560 11.57 -32.07 -16.79
N GLY A 561 12.12 -31.70 -15.64
CA GLY A 561 11.34 -31.40 -14.45
C GLY A 561 11.85 -30.13 -13.82
N SER A 562 10.93 -29.32 -13.30
CA SER A 562 11.25 -28.14 -12.53
C SER A 562 10.30 -28.03 -11.35
N GLY A 563 10.71 -27.33 -10.31
CA GLY A 563 9.80 -27.03 -9.23
C GLY A 563 10.39 -26.12 -8.18
N SER A 564 9.49 -25.59 -7.36
CA SER A 564 9.81 -24.78 -6.21
C SER A 564 9.01 -25.21 -4.99
N LEU A 565 9.71 -25.33 -3.86
CA LEU A 565 9.11 -25.54 -2.54
C LEU A 565 9.51 -24.37 -1.67
N ARG A 566 8.53 -23.66 -1.13
CA ARG A 566 8.78 -22.49 -0.29
C ARG A 566 7.87 -22.46 0.93
N THR A 567 8.40 -21.96 2.04
CA THR A 567 7.58 -21.65 3.21
C THR A 567 6.62 -20.51 2.91
N GLY A 568 5.46 -20.52 3.57
CA GLY A 568 4.49 -19.43 3.44
C GLY A 568 5.01 -18.09 3.96
N GLN A 569 4.52 -17.03 3.32
CA GLN A 569 4.77 -15.66 3.71
C GLN A 569 4.08 -15.35 5.05
N PRO A 570 4.66 -14.49 5.88
CA PRO A 570 4.03 -14.07 7.11
C PRO A 570 2.92 -13.05 6.86
N PHE A 571 1.97 -12.94 7.78
CA PHE A 571 0.90 -11.95 7.73
C PHE A 571 0.50 -11.50 9.13
N THR A 572 -0.11 -10.31 9.19
CA THR A 572 -0.64 -9.72 10.41
C THR A 572 -2.16 -9.91 10.45
N VAL A 573 -2.71 -10.12 11.64
CA VAL A 573 -4.16 -10.07 11.87
C VAL A 573 -4.44 -8.77 12.61
N ASN A 574 -5.21 -7.90 11.98
CA ASN A 574 -5.67 -6.66 12.57
C ASN A 574 -7.12 -6.78 13.02
N SER A 575 -7.47 -5.97 14.00
CA SER A 575 -8.83 -5.67 14.41
C SER A 575 -9.57 -4.91 13.30
N ILE A 576 -10.88 -5.09 13.24
CA ILE A 576 -11.79 -4.27 12.42
C ILE A 576 -12.31 -3.04 13.19
N PHE A 577 -11.85 -2.88 14.42
CA PHE A 577 -12.15 -1.78 15.35
C PHE A 577 -10.88 -0.99 15.60
N ASP A 578 -11.03 0.33 15.70
CA ASP A 578 -10.02 1.22 16.28
C ASP A 578 -10.05 1.00 17.80
N VAL A 579 -9.14 0.16 18.31
CA VAL A 579 -9.11 -0.26 19.71
C VAL A 579 -8.36 0.76 20.54
N ASN A 580 -7.24 1.27 20.05
CA ASN A 580 -6.38 2.23 20.74
C ASN A 580 -6.91 3.67 20.67
N LEU A 581 -7.97 3.92 19.90
CA LEU A 581 -8.64 5.23 19.75
C LEU A 581 -7.72 6.30 19.16
N ASP A 582 -6.77 5.87 18.33
CA ASP A 582 -5.89 6.76 17.59
C ASP A 582 -6.49 7.17 16.25
N GLY A 583 -7.59 6.56 15.82
CA GLY A 583 -8.32 6.92 14.62
C GLY A 583 -7.83 6.24 13.33
N ASN A 584 -6.89 5.29 13.43
CA ASN A 584 -6.43 4.46 12.32
C ASN A 584 -6.88 3.00 12.56
N LEU A 585 -7.32 2.29 11.53
CA LEU A 585 -7.65 0.86 11.62
C LEU A 585 -6.41 -0.02 11.46
N THR A 586 -5.46 0.13 12.38
CA THR A 586 -4.16 -0.56 12.36
C THR A 586 -3.89 -1.43 13.59
N ASP A 587 -4.87 -1.54 14.48
CA ASP A 587 -4.76 -2.26 15.75
C ASP A 587 -4.58 -3.76 15.53
N ARG A 588 -3.55 -4.33 16.15
CA ARG A 588 -3.29 -5.77 16.18
C ARG A 588 -3.97 -6.39 17.40
N LEU A 589 -4.00 -7.72 17.42
CA LEU A 589 -4.51 -8.49 18.55
C LEU A 589 -3.65 -8.26 19.81
N ASP A 590 -4.26 -8.41 20.99
CA ASP A 590 -3.55 -8.39 22.26
C ASP A 590 -2.94 -9.75 22.61
N ASN A 591 -3.61 -10.83 22.23
CA ASN A 591 -3.16 -12.19 22.49
C ASN A 591 -3.62 -13.16 21.38
N THR A 592 -3.15 -14.40 21.46
CA THR A 592 -3.50 -15.47 20.50
C THR A 592 -4.37 -16.56 21.12
N ASN A 593 -4.96 -16.32 22.29
CA ASN A 593 -5.72 -17.34 23.02
C ASN A 593 -7.05 -17.62 22.31
N GLY A 594 -7.24 -18.85 21.86
CA GLY A 594 -8.40 -19.21 21.06
C GLY A 594 -8.21 -19.04 19.55
N LEU A 595 -6.97 -18.87 19.08
CA LEU A 595 -6.60 -18.97 17.66
C LEU A 595 -5.79 -20.25 17.40
N VAL A 596 -6.21 -21.00 16.38
CA VAL A 596 -5.51 -22.19 15.90
C VAL A 596 -5.06 -21.97 14.47
N VAL A 597 -3.76 -22.13 14.20
CA VAL A 597 -3.21 -22.15 12.84
C VAL A 597 -3.51 -23.52 12.23
N THR A 598 -4.26 -23.55 11.14
CA THR A 598 -4.77 -24.81 10.56
C THR A 598 -3.81 -25.44 9.56
N GLY A 599 -2.94 -24.65 8.95
CA GLY A 599 -2.12 -25.05 7.78
C GLY A 599 -2.90 -25.10 6.45
N ASP A 600 -4.22 -24.88 6.46
CA ASP A 600 -5.03 -24.75 5.25
C ASP A 600 -4.95 -23.31 4.72
N ARG A 601 -4.58 -23.15 3.44
CA ARG A 601 -4.52 -21.82 2.81
C ARG A 601 -5.90 -21.15 2.70
N ARG A 602 -6.99 -21.92 2.66
CA ARG A 602 -8.36 -21.39 2.59
C ARG A 602 -8.87 -20.90 3.93
N GLN A 603 -8.32 -21.42 5.02
CA GLN A 603 -8.69 -21.05 6.39
C GLN A 603 -7.44 -21.04 7.27
N PRO A 604 -6.50 -20.09 7.09
CA PRO A 604 -5.21 -20.12 7.76
C PRO A 604 -5.33 -20.08 9.29
N LEU A 605 -6.42 -19.49 9.79
CA LEU A 605 -6.75 -19.41 11.21
C LEU A 605 -8.16 -19.91 11.47
N ARG A 606 -8.33 -20.63 12.58
CA ARG A 606 -9.62 -21.04 13.12
C ARG A 606 -9.77 -20.50 14.54
N LEU A 607 -10.90 -19.86 14.81
CA LEU A 607 -11.28 -19.43 16.16
C LEU A 607 -11.81 -20.62 16.95
N THR A 608 -11.34 -20.79 18.18
CA THR A 608 -11.86 -21.77 19.16
C THR A 608 -12.47 -21.10 20.39
N THR A 609 -12.37 -19.78 20.50
CA THR A 609 -13.11 -18.99 21.49
C THR A 609 -14.54 -18.74 20.99
N ALA A 610 -15.50 -18.76 21.92
CA ALA A 610 -16.88 -18.37 21.63
C ALA A 610 -17.02 -16.84 21.50
N ASP A 611 -16.11 -16.07 22.11
CA ASP A 611 -16.10 -14.62 22.07
C ASP A 611 -14.75 -14.11 21.52
N PRO A 612 -14.69 -13.65 20.26
CA PRO A 612 -13.47 -13.14 19.63
C PRO A 612 -13.02 -11.79 20.20
N THR A 613 -13.85 -11.07 20.97
CA THR A 613 -13.45 -9.79 21.57
C THR A 613 -12.37 -9.97 22.64
N THR A 614 -12.24 -11.18 23.20
CA THR A 614 -11.16 -11.56 24.13
C THR A 614 -9.74 -11.50 23.52
N LEU A 615 -9.64 -11.44 22.19
CA LEU A 615 -8.38 -11.27 21.47
C LEU A 615 -7.95 -9.79 21.35
N LEU A 616 -8.85 -8.84 21.63
CA LEU A 616 -8.60 -7.41 21.51
C LEU A 616 -7.91 -6.86 22.77
N ALA A 617 -7.17 -5.77 22.60
CA ALA A 617 -6.61 -5.04 23.73
C ALA A 617 -7.72 -4.32 24.52
N PRO A 618 -7.47 -3.93 25.78
CA PRO A 618 -8.33 -2.98 26.45
C PRO A 618 -8.49 -1.71 25.60
N ILE A 619 -9.69 -1.15 25.57
CA ILE A 619 -9.98 0.06 24.79
C ILE A 619 -9.03 1.19 25.22
N GLY A 620 -8.42 1.87 24.25
CA GLY A 620 -7.40 2.90 24.43
C GLY A 620 -5.97 2.35 24.51
N GLN A 621 -5.74 1.06 24.28
CA GLN A 621 -4.41 0.45 24.30
C GLN A 621 -4.07 -0.27 23.00
N ASP A 622 -2.78 -0.24 22.68
CA ASP A 622 -2.16 -0.98 21.58
C ASP A 622 -2.17 -2.50 21.83
N GLY A 623 -2.38 -3.28 20.76
CA GLY A 623 -2.22 -4.73 20.79
C GLY A 623 -0.76 -5.16 21.03
N ARG A 624 -0.58 -6.25 21.79
CA ARG A 624 0.74 -6.84 22.09
C ARG A 624 1.24 -7.86 21.08
N VAL A 625 0.37 -8.40 20.20
CA VAL A 625 0.78 -9.30 19.12
C VAL A 625 1.54 -8.51 18.06
N ARG A 626 2.78 -8.95 17.77
CA ARG A 626 3.67 -8.25 16.85
C ARG A 626 3.23 -8.38 15.39
N ARG A 627 3.71 -7.46 14.55
CA ARG A 627 3.55 -7.56 13.10
C ARG A 627 4.06 -8.91 12.60
N ASN A 628 3.31 -9.52 11.69
CA ASN A 628 3.72 -10.69 10.92
C ASN A 628 4.04 -11.93 11.78
N THR A 629 3.27 -12.11 12.86
CA THR A 629 3.36 -13.26 13.77
C THR A 629 2.88 -14.57 13.11
N PHE A 630 1.88 -14.51 12.22
CA PHE A 630 1.30 -15.70 11.58
C PHE A 630 1.96 -15.96 10.22
N ARG A 631 1.86 -17.19 9.71
CA ARG A 631 2.36 -17.58 8.38
C ARG A 631 1.31 -18.34 7.57
N ALA A 632 1.25 -18.03 6.28
CA ALA A 632 0.44 -18.76 5.33
C ALA A 632 0.97 -20.21 5.14
N GLY A 633 0.17 -21.06 4.50
CA GLY A 633 0.58 -22.42 4.15
C GLY A 633 1.75 -22.44 3.15
N ASN A 634 2.60 -23.47 3.24
CA ASN A 634 3.73 -23.66 2.33
C ASN A 634 3.27 -23.85 0.89
N VAL A 635 4.05 -23.38 -0.08
CA VAL A 635 3.79 -23.49 -1.52
C VAL A 635 4.68 -24.56 -2.15
N ILE A 636 4.07 -25.48 -2.91
CA ILE A 636 4.76 -26.57 -3.61
C ILE A 636 4.27 -26.56 -5.06
N GLU A 637 5.17 -26.21 -5.96
CA GLU A 637 4.92 -26.14 -7.40
C GLU A 637 5.88 -27.12 -8.08
N LEU A 638 5.32 -28.12 -8.76
CA LEU A 638 6.08 -29.15 -9.47
C LEU A 638 5.56 -29.27 -10.90
N ASP A 639 6.47 -29.16 -11.85
CA ASP A 639 6.19 -29.21 -13.27
C ASP A 639 7.01 -30.32 -13.93
N LEU A 640 6.40 -30.96 -14.92
CA LEU A 640 7.01 -32.03 -15.69
C LEU A 640 6.77 -31.82 -17.17
N SER A 641 7.82 -32.00 -17.96
CA SER A 641 7.76 -31.98 -19.43
C SER A 641 8.33 -33.28 -19.97
N LEU A 642 7.58 -33.93 -20.85
CA LEU A 642 8.02 -35.08 -21.62
C LEU A 642 8.09 -34.69 -23.08
N SER A 643 9.24 -34.88 -23.72
CA SER A 643 9.38 -34.67 -25.15
C SER A 643 10.03 -35.83 -25.86
N LYS A 644 9.66 -36.04 -27.12
CA LYS A 644 10.18 -37.09 -28.00
C LYS A 644 10.50 -36.53 -29.36
N ASN A 645 11.73 -36.76 -29.82
CA ASN A 645 12.12 -36.45 -31.18
C ASN A 645 11.91 -37.68 -32.09
N LEU A 646 11.03 -37.54 -33.08
CA LEU A 646 10.81 -38.51 -34.13
C LEU A 646 11.55 -38.04 -35.38
N TYR A 647 12.54 -38.82 -35.81
CA TYR A 647 13.28 -38.57 -37.04
C TYR A 647 12.56 -39.28 -38.19
N MET A 648 12.12 -38.53 -39.19
CA MET A 648 11.47 -39.03 -40.41
C MET A 648 12.49 -39.11 -41.56
N PHE A 649 12.11 -39.70 -42.70
CA PHE A 649 13.00 -39.77 -43.87
C PHE A 649 13.55 -38.38 -44.27
N GLY A 650 14.86 -38.30 -44.50
CA GLY A 650 15.57 -37.05 -44.83
C GLY A 650 16.01 -36.26 -43.59
N SER A 651 15.98 -34.92 -43.68
CA SER A 651 16.37 -33.99 -42.60
C SER A 651 15.19 -33.55 -41.70
N ARG A 652 14.01 -34.17 -41.85
CA ARG A 652 12.78 -33.76 -41.15
C ARG A 652 12.69 -34.38 -39.75
N ARG A 653 12.43 -33.56 -38.74
CA ARG A 653 12.26 -33.95 -37.33
C ARG A 653 10.92 -33.47 -36.81
N LEU A 654 10.13 -34.38 -36.22
CA LEU A 654 8.91 -34.05 -35.48
C LEU A 654 9.20 -34.12 -33.97
N LEU A 655 8.92 -33.04 -33.25
CA LEU A 655 9.02 -32.99 -31.79
C LEU A 655 7.62 -33.12 -31.20
N LEU A 656 7.37 -34.18 -30.45
CA LEU A 656 6.18 -34.32 -29.62
C LEU A 656 6.55 -33.85 -28.21
N ARG A 657 5.72 -33.00 -27.60
CA ARG A 657 5.93 -32.46 -26.25
C ARG A 657 4.62 -32.45 -25.48
N ALA A 658 4.67 -32.89 -24.23
CA ALA A 658 3.59 -32.80 -23.27
C ALA A 658 4.13 -32.10 -22.01
N ASP A 659 3.46 -31.04 -21.57
CA ASP A 659 3.79 -30.29 -20.36
C ASP A 659 2.67 -30.44 -19.34
N ILE A 660 3.03 -30.72 -18.09
CA ILE A 660 2.11 -30.85 -16.97
C ILE A 660 2.59 -29.87 -15.90
N PHE A 661 1.82 -28.82 -15.66
CA PHE A 661 2.12 -27.80 -14.67
C PHE A 661 1.39 -28.09 -13.36
N ASN A 662 2.04 -27.83 -12.23
CA ASN A 662 1.49 -28.06 -10.90
C ASN A 662 0.82 -29.44 -10.78
N PHE A 663 1.52 -30.51 -11.17
CA PHE A 663 0.89 -31.82 -11.37
C PHE A 663 0.34 -32.46 -10.08
N ILE A 664 0.76 -31.96 -8.91
CA ILE A 664 0.23 -32.35 -7.60
C ILE A 664 -0.95 -31.48 -7.13
N ASN A 665 -1.33 -30.47 -7.89
CA ASN A 665 -2.36 -29.48 -7.59
C ASN A 665 -2.21 -28.84 -6.19
N ARG A 666 -0.98 -28.40 -5.87
CA ARG A 666 -0.63 -27.76 -4.58
C ARG A 666 0.09 -26.42 -4.71
N ALA A 667 0.25 -25.86 -5.92
CA ALA A 667 0.74 -24.50 -6.11
C ALA A 667 -0.15 -23.46 -5.43
#